data_AF-A0AAJ0DKS7-F1
#
_entry.id   AF-A0AAJ0DKS7-F1
#
_cell.length_a   1.000
_cell.length_b   1.000
_cell.length_c   1.000
_cell.angle_alpha   90.00
_cell.angle_beta   90.00
_cell.angle_gamma   90.00
#
_symmetry.space_group_name_H-M   'P 1'
#
loop_
_entity.id
_entity.type
_entity.pdbx_description
1 polymer ?
#
loop_
_entity_poly.entity_id
_entity_poly.type
_entity_poly.pdbx_seq_one_letter_code
_entity_poly.pdbx_strand_id
1 'polypeptide(L)'
;MDDNIFFVALLIKKAKVECVIGGHSVEGKFYQGPEGDGVGMYLGECNPGGHEGSVEVRITRPDLNLQLTGDAISYDCSRWNGFSNFNAYVMSSINPASSPEAADDYSDLACVNGTGMPKAAELCEFTCSLDYCPPGACVCTRFGKKPARPKSSGIKGYPLPKLDASFGGLCSFACDAGFCPQDYCTTTQVALPVWPESLFDPPYCTEGKSFDGNFDELCQFTCAHGFCPIGVCRCLATGFLNLLEPNTTSTSDTLGANDYGLCNYACSRGFCPDNICYEDADLIKLGYGPFYDYTTEEYFSNGDPGDLSCDSSKAPATLDDLVSAVDSGSIPSICWNQWALNILFSTLVGFADEFAASAKGYDTLFDAYEGWVKDSVGSQLDSFLAVDTGEGNQFFDCVLTISGRKYDKMGCQYLGLDKLPDVSWTVDYSLRDADGFYAAALDSLGIEKDWITFGNVELPTTCRDTGSDRPSIGGGSRPCSKLTHKKTNVPVSVAKDKINVPNPKEVIRAATPNMSALADSLMIAQVDLTLQINEADGRDIVTAASMPILMLEQAIRSMDNIKAIGSKILEENKKKLILEILSIVLVAIPFVGEAGGALFGGVAMVSRIAALVDIAGSVGLTAYDIVQDPSSAPFAILGLLVGGFGTGARSEKEAFGEAAKARRGLSASDITKLGDDFANKDQKVQRIVNGCLKV
;
A
#
# COMPACT_ATOMS: atom_id res chain seq x y z
N MET A 1 13.19 9.97 -24.72
CA MET A 1 12.00 10.28 -23.91
C MET A 1 12.34 11.48 -23.07
N ASP A 2 11.45 12.46 -23.02
CA ASP A 2 11.64 13.62 -22.15
C ASP A 2 11.20 13.24 -20.72
N ASP A 3 12.04 13.55 -19.75
CA ASP A 3 11.75 13.34 -18.33
C ASP A 3 10.75 14.41 -17.85
N ASN A 4 9.46 14.08 -17.87
CA ASN A 4 8.35 14.98 -17.57
C ASN A 4 7.24 14.27 -16.78
N ILE A 5 6.51 15.04 -15.98
CA ILE A 5 5.26 14.61 -15.35
C ILE A 5 4.13 14.88 -16.35
N PHE A 6 3.48 13.83 -16.85
CA PHE A 6 2.33 13.95 -17.75
C PHE A 6 1.02 13.74 -16.99
N PHE A 7 -0.01 14.50 -17.36
CA PHE A 7 -1.34 14.35 -16.76
C PHE A 7 -2.46 14.56 -17.78
N VAL A 8 -3.60 13.93 -17.49
CA VAL A 8 -4.84 14.07 -18.24
C VAL A 8 -5.90 14.66 -17.32
N ALA A 9 -6.58 15.71 -17.77
CA ALA A 9 -7.62 16.37 -17.00
C ALA A 9 -8.91 16.50 -17.82
N LEU A 10 -10.03 16.03 -17.27
CA LEU A 10 -11.36 16.27 -17.83
C LEU A 10 -11.93 17.55 -17.22
N LEU A 11 -12.07 18.60 -18.02
CA LEU A 11 -12.44 19.93 -17.56
C LEU A 11 -13.55 20.53 -18.42
N ILE A 12 -14.43 21.31 -17.81
CA ILE A 12 -15.44 22.11 -18.54
C ILE A 12 -14.83 23.32 -19.28
N LYS A 13 -13.60 23.70 -18.92
CA LYS A 13 -12.85 24.84 -19.45
C LYS A 13 -11.39 24.74 -19.03
N LYS A 14 -10.47 25.30 -19.80
CA LYS A 14 -9.04 25.35 -19.43
C LYS A 14 -8.81 25.98 -18.05
N ALA A 15 -7.89 25.39 -17.30
CA ALA A 15 -7.49 25.81 -15.96
C ALA A 15 -6.01 26.20 -15.91
N LYS A 16 -5.54 26.68 -14.76
CA LYS A 16 -4.10 26.83 -14.49
C LYS A 16 -3.56 25.53 -13.91
N VAL A 17 -2.31 25.21 -14.23
CA VAL A 17 -1.60 24.06 -13.67
C VAL A 17 -0.36 24.54 -12.93
N GLU A 18 -0.18 24.03 -11.72
CA GLU A 18 1.04 24.13 -10.94
C GLU A 18 1.44 22.71 -10.52
N CYS A 19 2.71 22.36 -10.62
CA CYS A 19 3.23 21.13 -10.04
C CYS A 19 4.14 21.48 -8.86
N VAL A 20 4.11 20.70 -7.78
CA VAL A 20 5.01 20.86 -6.63
C VAL A 20 5.83 19.59 -6.49
N ILE A 21 7.16 19.68 -6.60
CA ILE A 21 8.08 18.54 -6.47
C ILE A 21 8.98 18.79 -5.28
N GLY A 22 8.88 17.96 -4.24
CA GLY A 22 9.68 18.13 -3.01
C GLY A 22 9.49 19.50 -2.33
N GLY A 23 8.31 20.12 -2.49
CA GLY A 23 8.03 21.46 -1.98
C GLY A 23 8.38 22.60 -2.94
N HIS A 24 9.01 22.32 -4.09
CA HIS A 24 9.31 23.32 -5.12
C HIS A 24 8.19 23.43 -6.14
N SER A 25 7.64 24.63 -6.32
CA SER A 25 6.63 24.90 -7.34
C SER A 25 7.29 25.07 -8.71
N VAL A 26 6.78 24.34 -9.71
CA VAL A 26 7.12 24.44 -11.12
C VAL A 26 5.85 24.73 -11.93
N GLU A 27 6.01 25.54 -12.97
CA GLU A 27 4.92 25.90 -13.86
C GLU A 27 4.51 24.69 -14.73
N GLY A 28 3.23 24.32 -14.67
CA GLY A 28 2.64 23.32 -15.55
C GLY A 28 1.94 23.97 -16.74
N LYS A 29 1.84 23.25 -17.85
CA LYS A 29 1.10 23.73 -19.03
C LYS A 29 0.23 22.64 -19.63
N PHE A 30 -0.90 23.05 -20.18
CA PHE A 30 -1.67 22.23 -21.12
C PHE A 30 -1.08 22.40 -22.52
N TYR A 31 -0.51 21.35 -23.07
CA TYR A 31 -0.01 21.35 -24.45
C TYR A 31 -1.10 20.94 -25.45
N GLN A 32 -2.14 20.24 -24.99
CA GLN A 32 -3.27 19.84 -25.82
C GLN A 32 -4.60 19.98 -25.06
N GLY A 33 -5.67 20.28 -25.78
CA GLY A 33 -7.02 20.42 -25.23
C GLY A 33 -8.06 20.61 -26.33
N PRO A 34 -9.35 20.67 -25.96
CA PRO A 34 -10.45 20.88 -26.90
C PRO A 34 -10.33 22.23 -27.62
N GLU A 35 -10.91 22.31 -28.82
CA GLU A 35 -11.00 23.57 -29.55
C GLU A 35 -11.68 24.66 -28.70
N GLY A 36 -11.10 25.86 -28.69
CA GLY A 36 -11.62 27.00 -27.94
C GLY A 36 -11.48 26.90 -26.41
N ASP A 37 -10.66 25.98 -25.90
CA ASP A 37 -10.46 25.80 -24.46
C ASP A 37 -11.78 25.49 -23.70
N GLY A 38 -12.68 24.74 -24.35
CA GLY A 38 -14.01 24.36 -23.85
C GLY A 38 -14.07 23.03 -23.06
N VAL A 39 -15.24 22.39 -23.05
CA VAL A 39 -15.48 21.13 -22.34
C VAL A 39 -14.73 19.98 -23.02
N GLY A 40 -13.98 19.19 -22.25
CA GLY A 40 -13.37 17.95 -22.74
C GLY A 40 -12.07 17.57 -22.04
N MET A 41 -11.25 16.82 -22.77
CA MET A 41 -9.99 16.27 -22.28
C MET A 41 -8.82 17.19 -22.59
N TYR A 42 -8.05 17.51 -21.56
CA TYR A 42 -6.82 18.28 -21.64
C TYR A 42 -5.63 17.38 -21.32
N LEU A 43 -4.56 17.49 -22.11
CA LEU A 43 -3.28 16.86 -21.85
C LEU A 43 -2.29 17.94 -21.44
N GLY A 44 -1.60 17.71 -20.33
CA GLY A 44 -0.63 18.64 -19.82
C GLY A 44 0.62 17.96 -19.32
N GLU A 45 1.64 18.78 -19.14
CA GLU A 45 2.95 18.36 -18.66
C GLU A 45 3.51 19.37 -17.67
N CYS A 46 4.37 18.88 -16.80
CA CYS A 46 5.25 19.66 -15.94
C CYS A 46 6.67 19.13 -16.11
N ASN A 47 7.62 20.05 -16.33
CA ASN A 47 9.03 19.70 -16.30
C ASN A 47 9.51 19.71 -14.84
N PRO A 48 10.02 18.59 -14.31
CA PRO A 48 10.45 18.50 -12.92
C PRO A 48 11.71 19.33 -12.63
N GLY A 49 12.45 19.78 -13.66
CA GLY A 49 13.59 20.70 -13.50
C GLY A 49 14.77 20.12 -12.70
N GLY A 50 14.83 18.79 -12.55
CA GLY A 50 15.80 18.10 -11.70
C GLY A 50 15.46 18.11 -10.21
N HIS A 51 14.25 18.53 -9.82
CA HIS A 51 13.79 18.44 -8.44
C HIS A 51 13.42 17.01 -8.04
N GLU A 52 13.74 16.64 -6.79
CA GLU A 52 13.39 15.37 -6.16
C GLU A 52 12.38 15.58 -5.03
N GLY A 53 11.69 14.50 -4.63
CA GLY A 53 10.69 14.51 -3.56
C GLY A 53 9.26 14.30 -4.07
N SER A 54 8.30 14.35 -3.16
CA SER A 54 6.88 14.09 -3.44
C SER A 54 6.36 14.95 -4.59
N VAL A 55 5.65 14.34 -5.53
CA VAL A 55 5.03 15.03 -6.66
C VAL A 55 3.61 15.42 -6.32
N GLU A 56 3.27 16.68 -6.57
CA GLU A 56 1.92 17.19 -6.44
C GLU A 56 1.51 17.90 -7.73
N VAL A 57 0.31 17.64 -8.25
CA VAL A 57 -0.25 18.37 -9.41
C VAL A 57 -1.51 19.10 -8.97
N ARG A 58 -1.52 20.42 -9.16
CA ARG A 58 -2.62 21.33 -8.83
C ARG A 58 -3.23 21.89 -10.09
N ILE A 59 -4.53 21.68 -10.28
CA ILE A 59 -5.30 22.25 -11.39
C ILE A 59 -6.35 23.20 -10.81
N THR A 60 -6.19 24.49 -11.06
CA THR A 60 -6.96 25.53 -10.35
C THR A 60 -7.68 26.52 -11.28
N ARG A 61 -8.88 26.91 -10.86
CA ARG A 61 -9.69 28.04 -11.33
C ARG A 61 -10.47 28.61 -10.13
N PRO A 62 -11.10 29.80 -10.21
CA PRO A 62 -11.89 30.33 -9.09
C PRO A 62 -12.98 29.39 -8.56
N ASP A 63 -13.50 28.52 -9.43
CA ASP A 63 -14.55 27.52 -9.16
C ASP A 63 -14.02 26.08 -9.01
N LEU A 64 -12.71 25.87 -9.14
CA LEU A 64 -12.09 24.54 -9.21
C LEU A 64 -10.78 24.49 -8.44
N ASN A 65 -10.64 23.54 -7.52
CA ASN A 65 -9.37 23.20 -6.90
C ASN A 65 -9.19 21.68 -6.94
N LEU A 66 -8.39 21.20 -7.89
CA LEU A 66 -7.99 19.80 -8.01
C LEU A 66 -6.56 19.65 -7.55
N GLN A 67 -6.32 18.68 -6.68
CA GLN A 67 -5.01 18.38 -6.12
C GLN A 67 -4.78 16.87 -6.18
N LEU A 68 -3.59 16.49 -6.63
CA LEU A 68 -3.12 15.10 -6.77
C LEU A 68 -1.75 15.01 -6.13
N THR A 69 -1.52 14.08 -5.21
CA THR A 69 -0.22 13.91 -4.53
C THR A 69 0.29 12.49 -4.72
N GLY A 70 1.28 12.32 -5.59
CA GLY A 70 1.88 11.03 -5.95
C GLY A 70 3.22 10.75 -5.27
N ASP A 71 3.83 9.65 -5.68
CA ASP A 71 5.12 9.19 -5.19
C ASP A 71 6.23 10.21 -5.46
N ALA A 72 7.31 10.09 -4.69
CA ALA A 72 8.46 10.97 -4.82
C ALA A 72 9.30 10.62 -6.05
N ILE A 73 9.68 11.64 -6.83
CA ILE A 73 10.80 11.55 -7.77
C ILE A 73 12.06 11.38 -6.94
N SER A 74 12.88 10.39 -7.27
CA SER A 74 14.12 10.08 -6.55
C SER A 74 15.15 9.53 -7.52
N TYR A 75 16.39 9.99 -7.42
CA TYR A 75 17.52 9.36 -8.10
C TYR A 75 18.14 8.21 -7.29
N ASP A 76 17.62 7.97 -6.08
CA ASP A 76 18.01 6.83 -5.25
C ASP A 76 17.50 5.52 -5.84
N CYS A 77 18.37 4.86 -6.59
CA CYS A 77 18.11 3.57 -7.21
C CYS A 77 18.11 2.42 -6.17
N SER A 78 18.49 2.65 -4.90
CA SER A 78 18.45 1.63 -3.86
C SER A 78 17.02 1.12 -3.59
N ARG A 79 16.02 1.98 -3.82
CA ARG A 79 14.59 1.60 -3.80
C ARG A 79 14.22 0.50 -4.81
N TRP A 80 15.05 0.31 -5.83
CA TRP A 80 14.84 -0.63 -6.93
C TRP A 80 16.07 -1.51 -7.18
N ASN A 81 16.76 -1.92 -6.11
CA ASN A 81 17.92 -2.83 -6.19
C ASN A 81 19.09 -2.29 -7.04
N GLY A 82 19.30 -0.98 -7.06
CA GLY A 82 20.35 -0.33 -7.85
C GLY A 82 19.96 -0.07 -9.30
N PHE A 83 18.74 -0.41 -9.71
CA PHE A 83 18.24 -0.15 -11.05
C PHE A 83 17.41 1.13 -11.12
N SER A 84 17.44 1.81 -12.26
CA SER A 84 16.51 2.89 -12.55
C SER A 84 15.14 2.30 -12.91
N ASN A 85 14.10 2.65 -12.16
CA ASN A 85 12.74 2.23 -12.46
C ASN A 85 12.12 3.17 -13.50
N PHE A 86 11.90 2.65 -14.72
CA PHE A 86 11.24 3.38 -15.82
C PHE A 86 9.73 3.12 -15.92
N ASN A 87 9.15 2.39 -14.96
CA ASN A 87 7.70 2.17 -14.94
C ASN A 87 6.99 3.51 -14.66
N ALA A 88 6.02 3.84 -15.50
CA ALA A 88 5.17 5.00 -15.28
C ALA A 88 4.36 4.82 -13.98
N TYR A 89 4.54 5.72 -13.03
CA TYR A 89 3.65 5.85 -11.90
C TYR A 89 2.38 6.58 -12.33
N VAL A 90 1.21 5.98 -12.11
CA VAL A 90 -0.09 6.52 -12.57
C VAL A 90 -1.02 6.74 -11.39
N MET A 91 -1.72 7.87 -11.39
CA MET A 91 -2.74 8.19 -10.40
C MET A 91 -3.89 9.00 -10.97
N SER A 92 -5.00 9.04 -10.23
CA SER A 92 -6.20 9.80 -10.60
C SER A 92 -6.88 10.41 -9.36
N SER A 93 -7.65 11.47 -9.59
CA SER A 93 -8.43 12.18 -8.58
C SER A 93 -9.66 12.78 -9.25
N ILE A 94 -10.74 12.93 -8.48
CA ILE A 94 -12.03 13.45 -8.95
C ILE A 94 -12.48 14.52 -7.94
N ASN A 95 -12.95 15.67 -8.44
CA ASN A 95 -13.57 16.68 -7.58
C ASN A 95 -15.04 16.28 -7.31
N PRO A 96 -15.44 15.97 -6.06
CA PRO A 96 -16.81 15.56 -5.74
C PRO A 96 -17.86 16.64 -5.99
N ALA A 97 -17.46 17.91 -6.14
CA ALA A 97 -18.36 19.02 -6.46
C ALA A 97 -18.53 19.28 -7.97
N SER A 98 -18.01 18.40 -8.85
CA SER A 98 -18.12 18.61 -10.30
C SER A 98 -19.55 18.36 -10.82
N SER A 99 -20.09 19.32 -11.59
CA SER A 99 -21.29 19.11 -12.39
C SER A 99 -20.93 18.53 -13.76
N PRO A 100 -21.61 17.46 -14.22
CA PRO A 100 -21.39 16.94 -15.56
C PRO A 100 -21.90 17.95 -16.60
N GLU A 101 -21.07 18.25 -17.60
CA GLU A 101 -21.42 19.10 -18.74
C GLU A 101 -21.27 18.29 -20.03
N ALA A 102 -22.22 18.45 -20.96
CA ALA A 102 -22.21 17.68 -22.19
C ALA A 102 -21.10 18.20 -23.12
N ALA A 103 -20.17 17.31 -23.48
CA ALA A 103 -19.26 17.53 -24.59
C ALA A 103 -19.98 17.21 -25.91
N ASP A 104 -19.49 17.78 -27.01
CA ASP A 104 -19.90 17.36 -28.36
C ASP A 104 -19.59 15.86 -28.55
N ASP A 105 -20.45 15.13 -29.25
CA ASP A 105 -20.24 13.70 -29.52
C ASP A 105 -18.96 13.52 -30.35
N TYR A 106 -18.10 12.58 -29.95
CA TYR A 106 -16.84 12.33 -30.65
C TYR A 106 -17.04 12.01 -32.14
N SER A 107 -18.17 11.40 -32.52
CA SER A 107 -18.51 11.11 -33.91
C SER A 107 -18.81 12.35 -34.76
N ASP A 108 -19.11 13.49 -34.12
CA ASP A 108 -19.32 14.78 -34.77
C ASP A 108 -18.04 15.63 -34.85
N LEU A 109 -16.96 15.19 -34.21
CA LEU A 109 -15.66 15.86 -34.21
C LEU A 109 -14.78 15.42 -35.38
N ALA A 110 -13.92 16.34 -35.80
CA ALA A 110 -12.90 16.12 -36.81
C ALA A 110 -11.52 16.39 -36.23
N CYS A 111 -10.48 15.84 -36.86
CA CYS A 111 -9.15 16.36 -36.61
C CYS A 111 -9.09 17.81 -37.11
N VAL A 112 -8.60 18.72 -36.28
CA VAL A 112 -8.45 20.16 -36.58
C VAL A 112 -7.04 20.68 -36.33
N ASN A 113 -6.15 19.82 -35.83
CA ASN A 113 -4.71 20.06 -35.78
C ASN A 113 -3.99 18.71 -35.76
N GLY A 114 -2.84 18.64 -36.40
CA GLY A 114 -2.02 17.45 -36.43
C GLY A 114 -0.56 17.79 -36.61
N THR A 115 0.27 16.78 -36.46
CA THR A 115 1.70 16.85 -36.73
C THR A 115 2.12 15.64 -37.56
N GLY A 116 3.34 15.65 -38.05
CA GLY A 116 3.97 14.53 -38.73
C GLY A 116 5.45 14.48 -38.37
N MET A 117 6.18 13.56 -39.00
CA MET A 117 7.64 13.57 -38.93
C MET A 117 8.21 14.95 -39.30
N PRO A 118 9.41 15.33 -38.84
CA PRO A 118 9.95 16.69 -39.06
C PRO A 118 9.92 17.15 -40.53
N LYS A 119 10.02 16.22 -41.49
CA LYS A 119 9.94 16.48 -42.95
C LYS A 119 8.51 16.58 -43.50
N ALA A 120 7.48 16.49 -42.67
CA ALA A 120 6.07 16.53 -43.08
C ALA A 120 5.19 17.30 -42.09
N ALA A 121 5.76 17.85 -41.01
CA ALA A 121 5.04 18.52 -39.93
C ALA A 121 4.12 19.63 -40.45
N GLU A 122 4.61 20.51 -41.33
CA GLU A 122 3.81 21.61 -41.90
C GLU A 122 2.67 21.11 -42.80
N LEU A 123 2.94 20.10 -43.64
CA LEU A 123 1.91 19.48 -44.48
C LEU A 123 0.82 18.84 -43.62
N CYS A 124 1.20 18.06 -42.60
CA CYS A 124 0.28 17.41 -41.69
C CYS A 124 -0.51 18.43 -40.86
N GLU A 125 0.14 19.48 -40.36
CA GLU A 125 -0.53 20.56 -39.62
C GLU A 125 -1.64 21.17 -40.49
N PHE A 126 -1.33 21.51 -41.74
CA PHE A 126 -2.31 22.05 -42.67
C PHE A 126 -3.43 21.05 -43.01
N THR A 127 -3.11 19.83 -43.45
CA THR A 127 -4.14 18.90 -43.91
C THR A 127 -5.01 18.39 -42.77
N CYS A 128 -4.42 18.13 -41.60
CA CYS A 128 -5.16 17.74 -40.40
C CYS A 128 -6.05 18.89 -39.92
N SER A 129 -5.69 20.16 -40.13
CA SER A 129 -6.59 21.30 -39.85
C SER A 129 -7.86 21.35 -40.71
N LEU A 130 -7.89 20.58 -41.80
CA LEU A 130 -9.01 20.50 -42.75
C LEU A 130 -9.69 19.13 -42.77
N ASP A 131 -9.53 18.34 -41.69
CA ASP A 131 -10.11 17.00 -41.56
C ASP A 131 -9.58 16.00 -42.61
N TYR A 132 -8.31 16.16 -43.00
CA TYR A 132 -7.55 15.17 -43.78
C TYR A 132 -6.26 14.83 -43.05
N CYS A 133 -6.33 13.86 -42.14
CA CYS A 133 -5.22 13.45 -41.27
C CYS A 133 -4.97 11.93 -41.40
N PRO A 134 -4.33 11.47 -42.48
CA PRO A 134 -4.11 10.05 -42.70
C PRO A 134 -3.14 9.47 -41.65
N PRO A 135 -3.52 8.43 -40.89
CA PRO A 135 -2.74 7.94 -39.74
C PRO A 135 -1.39 7.32 -40.12
N GLY A 136 -1.21 6.89 -41.37
CA GLY A 136 0.07 6.40 -41.88
C GLY A 136 1.09 7.49 -42.20
N ALA A 137 0.72 8.77 -42.08
CA ALA A 137 1.60 9.90 -42.38
C ALA A 137 1.57 11.00 -41.31
N CYS A 138 0.41 11.20 -40.69
CA CYS A 138 0.16 12.28 -39.74
C CYS A 138 -0.46 11.74 -38.44
N VAL A 139 -0.21 12.45 -37.35
CA VAL A 139 -0.78 12.21 -36.01
C VAL A 139 -1.71 13.37 -35.67
N CYS A 140 -2.96 13.06 -35.33
CA CYS A 140 -3.90 14.08 -34.90
C CYS A 140 -3.55 14.58 -33.50
N THR A 141 -3.35 15.89 -33.36
CA THR A 141 -2.99 16.56 -32.09
C THR A 141 -4.13 17.42 -31.56
N ARG A 142 -5.26 17.51 -32.26
CA ARG A 142 -6.47 18.17 -31.72
C ARG A 142 -7.72 17.73 -32.47
N PHE A 143 -8.76 17.36 -31.71
CA PHE A 143 -10.12 17.22 -32.21
C PHE A 143 -10.92 18.49 -31.96
N GLY A 144 -11.81 18.82 -32.90
CA GLY A 144 -12.64 20.01 -32.85
C GLY A 144 -13.83 19.91 -33.80
N LYS A 145 -14.56 21.02 -33.94
CA LYS A 145 -15.72 21.07 -34.84
C LYS A 145 -15.25 20.91 -36.27
N LYS A 146 -16.07 20.22 -37.07
CA LYS A 146 -15.73 19.93 -38.45
C LYS A 146 -15.43 21.22 -39.24
N PRO A 147 -14.19 21.40 -39.73
CA PRO A 147 -13.79 22.65 -40.37
C PRO A 147 -14.47 22.79 -41.73
N ALA A 148 -14.78 24.03 -42.11
CA ALA A 148 -15.23 24.32 -43.45
C ALA A 148 -14.05 24.17 -44.42
N ARG A 149 -14.13 23.20 -45.34
CA ARG A 149 -13.07 22.99 -46.33
C ARG A 149 -13.09 24.09 -47.39
N PRO A 150 -11.91 24.59 -47.83
CA PRO A 150 -11.82 25.48 -48.98
C PRO A 150 -12.48 24.87 -50.22
N LYS A 151 -12.94 25.72 -51.13
CA LYS A 151 -13.31 25.26 -52.47
C LYS A 151 -12.05 24.75 -53.17
N SER A 152 -12.17 23.62 -53.85
CA SER A 152 -11.11 23.06 -54.69
C SER A 152 -10.57 24.14 -55.64
N SER A 153 -9.25 24.31 -55.60
CA SER A 153 -8.49 25.16 -56.52
C SER A 153 -8.25 24.48 -57.86
N GLY A 154 -8.45 23.16 -57.94
CA GLY A 154 -8.16 22.33 -59.11
C GLY A 154 -6.67 22.08 -59.34
N ILE A 155 -5.80 22.56 -58.46
CA ILE A 155 -4.36 22.35 -58.55
C ILE A 155 -4.03 20.93 -58.14
N LYS A 156 -3.44 20.15 -59.06
CA LYS A 156 -2.95 18.80 -58.77
C LYS A 156 -1.55 18.87 -58.21
N GLY A 157 -1.40 18.52 -56.93
CA GLY A 157 -0.11 18.39 -56.26
C GLY A 157 0.47 16.98 -56.34
N TYR A 158 1.78 16.91 -56.50
CA TYR A 158 2.59 15.69 -56.50
C TYR A 158 3.78 15.86 -55.55
N PRO A 159 4.33 14.79 -54.98
CA PRO A 159 5.56 14.85 -54.19
C PRO A 159 6.76 15.30 -55.04
N LEU A 160 7.73 15.97 -54.41
CA LEU A 160 9.02 16.27 -55.02
C LEU A 160 9.87 15.02 -55.28
N PRO A 161 10.87 15.09 -56.19
CA PRO A 161 11.76 13.95 -56.50
C PRO A 161 12.55 13.38 -55.31
N LYS A 162 12.68 14.13 -54.21
CA LYS A 162 13.38 13.72 -52.97
C LYS A 162 12.48 12.96 -51.98
N LEU A 163 11.18 12.83 -52.28
CA LEU A 163 10.15 12.19 -51.46
C LEU A 163 9.57 10.98 -52.21
N ASP A 164 8.90 10.08 -51.50
CA ASP A 164 8.24 8.92 -52.12
C ASP A 164 6.73 9.13 -52.32
N ALA A 165 6.07 8.06 -52.80
CA ALA A 165 4.65 8.04 -53.10
C ALA A 165 3.74 8.25 -51.87
N SER A 166 4.22 8.04 -50.65
CA SER A 166 3.43 8.19 -49.42
C SER A 166 2.99 9.64 -49.17
N PHE A 167 3.74 10.62 -49.70
CA PHE A 167 3.37 12.04 -49.69
C PHE A 167 2.26 12.39 -50.71
N GLY A 168 1.89 11.46 -51.60
CA GLY A 168 1.00 11.73 -52.72
C GLY A 168 -0.39 12.22 -52.29
N GLY A 169 -0.98 11.58 -51.29
CA GLY A 169 -2.28 11.98 -50.73
C GLY A 169 -2.24 13.37 -50.10
N LEU A 170 -1.20 13.64 -49.30
CA LEU A 170 -1.00 14.94 -48.64
C LEU A 170 -0.80 16.06 -49.65
N CYS A 171 0.11 15.90 -50.63
CA CYS A 171 0.33 16.91 -51.66
C CYS A 171 -0.88 17.12 -52.55
N SER A 172 -1.59 16.05 -52.94
CA SER A 172 -2.80 16.17 -53.74
C SER A 172 -3.88 16.97 -53.00
N PHE A 173 -4.11 16.67 -51.73
CA PHE A 173 -5.13 17.36 -50.92
C PHE A 173 -4.73 18.80 -50.61
N ALA A 174 -3.49 19.02 -50.16
CA ALA A 174 -3.00 20.34 -49.77
C ALA A 174 -3.03 21.32 -50.95
N CYS A 175 -2.47 20.92 -52.10
CA CYS A 175 -2.45 21.78 -53.28
C CYS A 175 -3.87 22.05 -53.80
N ASP A 176 -4.78 21.06 -53.80
CA ASP A 176 -6.18 21.27 -54.19
C ASP A 176 -6.89 22.24 -53.24
N ALA A 177 -6.58 22.20 -51.94
CA ALA A 177 -7.09 23.15 -50.94
C ALA A 177 -6.42 24.55 -51.01
N GLY A 178 -5.46 24.76 -51.92
CA GLY A 178 -4.79 26.05 -52.15
C GLY A 178 -3.48 26.24 -51.39
N PHE A 179 -2.98 25.22 -50.69
CA PHE A 179 -1.69 25.23 -49.99
C PHE A 179 -0.72 24.25 -50.64
N CYS A 180 0.20 24.76 -51.46
CA CYS A 180 1.14 23.93 -52.23
C CYS A 180 2.59 24.31 -51.92
N PRO A 181 3.10 23.92 -50.73
CA PRO A 181 4.44 24.30 -50.28
C PRO A 181 5.50 23.67 -51.18
N GLN A 182 6.36 24.52 -51.75
CA GLN A 182 7.35 24.12 -52.75
C GLN A 182 8.49 23.26 -52.17
N ASP A 183 8.59 23.15 -50.85
CA ASP A 183 9.57 22.30 -50.17
C ASP A 183 9.19 20.82 -50.14
N TYR A 184 7.92 20.52 -50.46
CA TYR A 184 7.35 19.17 -50.41
C TYR A 184 6.60 18.79 -51.69
N CYS A 185 5.86 19.73 -52.27
CA CYS A 185 4.93 19.47 -53.35
C CYS A 185 5.29 20.25 -54.62
N THR A 186 5.00 19.65 -55.77
CA THR A 186 5.13 20.24 -57.11
C THR A 186 3.84 20.01 -57.89
N THR A 187 3.58 20.84 -58.90
CA THR A 187 2.44 20.66 -59.81
C THR A 187 2.78 19.79 -61.02
N THR A 188 4.02 19.34 -61.13
CA THR A 188 4.49 18.47 -62.22
C THR A 188 4.75 17.08 -61.67
N GLN A 189 4.11 16.07 -62.27
CA GLN A 189 4.37 14.69 -61.90
C GLN A 189 5.79 14.29 -62.31
N VAL A 190 6.55 13.79 -61.34
CA VAL A 190 7.93 13.32 -61.52
C VAL A 190 8.03 11.84 -61.16
N ALA A 191 9.06 11.17 -61.65
CA ALA A 191 9.40 9.84 -61.16
C ALA A 191 9.85 9.95 -59.69
N LEU A 192 9.27 9.13 -58.82
CA LEU A 192 9.56 9.13 -57.39
C LEU A 192 10.51 7.96 -57.04
N PRO A 193 11.44 8.15 -56.10
CA PRO A 193 12.16 7.05 -55.50
C PRO A 193 11.19 6.09 -54.80
N VAL A 194 11.50 4.79 -54.87
CA VAL A 194 10.89 3.76 -54.01
C VAL A 194 11.89 3.49 -52.90
N TRP A 195 11.54 3.87 -51.68
CA TRP A 195 12.31 3.50 -50.50
C TRP A 195 11.80 2.16 -49.96
N PRO A 196 12.68 1.31 -49.41
CA PRO A 196 12.25 0.08 -48.76
C PRO A 196 11.45 0.36 -47.48
N GLU A 197 11.69 1.50 -46.83
CA GLU A 197 11.01 1.95 -45.60
C GLU A 197 10.23 3.26 -45.81
N SER A 198 9.27 3.54 -44.92
CA SER A 198 8.46 4.76 -45.00
C SER A 198 9.25 5.98 -44.52
N LEU A 199 9.21 7.07 -45.29
CA LEU A 199 9.71 8.38 -44.83
C LEU A 199 8.97 8.95 -43.61
N PHE A 200 7.86 8.32 -43.21
CA PHE A 200 7.10 8.65 -42.01
C PHE A 200 7.50 7.82 -40.78
N ASP A 201 8.40 6.85 -40.90
CA ASP A 201 8.89 6.05 -39.76
C ASP A 201 9.96 6.83 -38.97
N PRO A 202 9.96 6.78 -37.63
CA PRO A 202 10.96 7.46 -36.80
C PRO A 202 12.39 7.06 -37.18
N PRO A 203 13.40 7.95 -37.06
CA PRO A 203 14.76 7.56 -37.36
C PRO A 203 15.28 6.57 -36.29
N TYR A 204 15.98 5.55 -36.74
CA TYR A 204 16.58 4.52 -35.90
C TYR A 204 18.06 4.80 -35.73
N CYS A 205 18.68 4.24 -34.70
CA CYS A 205 20.13 4.24 -34.64
C CYS A 205 20.66 3.45 -35.84
N THR A 206 21.70 3.97 -36.52
CA THR A 206 22.34 3.30 -37.66
C THR A 206 23.84 3.13 -37.45
N GLU A 207 24.40 3.78 -36.43
CA GLU A 207 25.80 3.61 -36.04
C GLU A 207 25.88 3.62 -34.52
N GLY A 208 26.49 2.59 -33.95
CA GLY A 208 26.65 2.43 -32.51
C GLY A 208 28.10 2.20 -32.11
N LYS A 209 28.41 2.50 -30.86
CA LYS A 209 29.72 2.23 -30.25
C LYS A 209 29.57 1.87 -28.78
N SER A 210 30.42 1.04 -28.19
CA SER A 210 30.26 0.73 -26.76
C SER A 210 30.79 1.84 -25.86
N PHE A 211 30.37 1.84 -24.59
CA PHE A 211 30.85 2.81 -23.59
C PHE A 211 32.27 2.50 -23.10
N ASP A 212 32.60 1.23 -22.96
CA ASP A 212 33.86 0.71 -22.41
C ASP A 212 34.90 0.33 -23.48
N GLY A 213 34.50 0.31 -24.76
CA GLY A 213 35.30 -0.13 -25.91
C GLY A 213 35.26 -1.64 -26.17
N ASN A 214 34.77 -2.46 -25.24
CA ASN A 214 34.83 -3.93 -25.33
C ASN A 214 33.84 -4.50 -26.36
N PHE A 215 32.72 -3.82 -26.59
CA PHE A 215 31.66 -4.24 -27.49
C PHE A 215 31.57 -3.38 -28.76
N ASP A 216 32.65 -2.67 -29.12
CA ASP A 216 32.64 -1.71 -30.23
C ASP A 216 32.14 -2.33 -31.54
N GLU A 217 32.64 -3.50 -31.92
CA GLU A 217 32.24 -4.19 -33.16
C GLU A 217 30.79 -4.67 -33.12
N LEU A 218 30.34 -5.18 -31.97
CA LEU A 218 28.96 -5.63 -31.77
C LEU A 218 27.99 -4.46 -31.75
N CYS A 219 28.28 -3.38 -31.03
CA CYS A 219 27.49 -2.16 -31.05
C CYS A 219 27.45 -1.53 -32.44
N GLN A 220 28.55 -1.58 -33.19
CA GLN A 220 28.56 -1.09 -34.57
C GLN A 220 27.59 -1.89 -35.45
N PHE A 221 27.65 -3.23 -35.39
CA PHE A 221 26.79 -4.11 -36.19
C PHE A 221 25.32 -4.05 -35.77
N THR A 222 25.05 -4.30 -34.49
CA THR A 222 23.68 -4.43 -33.96
C THR A 222 22.90 -3.13 -34.09
N CYS A 223 23.52 -1.98 -33.76
CA CYS A 223 22.88 -0.68 -33.91
C CYS A 223 22.59 -0.38 -35.39
N ALA A 224 23.48 -0.74 -36.32
CA ALA A 224 23.21 -0.59 -37.76
C ALA A 224 22.02 -1.43 -38.25
N HIS A 225 21.60 -2.44 -37.48
CA HIS A 225 20.55 -3.38 -37.86
C HIS A 225 19.30 -3.34 -36.98
N GLY A 226 19.13 -2.28 -36.17
CA GLY A 226 17.88 -2.05 -35.42
C GLY A 226 17.86 -2.62 -34.01
N PHE A 227 19.00 -3.07 -33.48
CA PHE A 227 19.14 -3.48 -32.09
C PHE A 227 20.28 -2.71 -31.41
N CYS A 228 19.96 -1.68 -30.64
CA CYS A 228 20.96 -0.81 -30.03
C CYS A 228 20.70 -0.62 -28.53
N PRO A 229 21.06 -1.61 -27.69
CA PRO A 229 20.79 -1.55 -26.25
C PRO A 229 21.61 -0.43 -25.58
N ILE A 230 20.91 0.58 -25.06
CA ILE A 230 21.52 1.78 -24.47
C ILE A 230 22.33 1.52 -23.19
N GLY A 231 22.22 0.33 -22.59
CA GLY A 231 23.03 -0.07 -21.44
C GLY A 231 24.50 -0.30 -21.78
N VAL A 232 24.81 -0.62 -23.04
CA VAL A 232 26.16 -0.96 -23.50
C VAL A 232 26.58 -0.17 -24.74
N CYS A 233 25.63 0.22 -25.60
CA CYS A 233 25.88 0.96 -26.83
C CYS A 233 25.40 2.42 -26.75
N ARG A 234 26.24 3.34 -27.24
CA ARG A 234 25.86 4.73 -27.57
C ARG A 234 25.58 4.85 -29.06
N CYS A 235 24.48 5.52 -29.40
CA CYS A 235 24.17 5.85 -30.78
C CYS A 235 24.99 7.05 -31.26
N LEU A 236 25.64 6.90 -32.42
CA LEU A 236 26.48 7.92 -33.05
C LEU A 236 25.80 8.60 -34.25
N ALA A 237 24.93 7.87 -34.94
CA ALA A 237 24.17 8.39 -36.08
C ALA A 237 22.79 7.73 -36.17
N THR A 238 21.82 8.44 -36.77
CA THR A 238 20.47 7.93 -37.00
C THR A 238 20.07 7.99 -38.47
N GLY A 239 19.17 7.09 -38.88
CA GLY A 239 18.73 6.92 -40.26
C GLY A 239 17.52 5.99 -40.39
N PHE A 240 17.34 5.40 -41.58
CA PHE A 240 16.28 4.41 -41.81
C PHE A 240 16.57 3.10 -41.10
N LEU A 241 15.50 2.42 -40.69
CA LEU A 241 15.60 1.09 -40.12
C LEU A 241 16.12 0.11 -41.16
N ASN A 242 17.28 -0.47 -40.94
CA ASN A 242 17.81 -1.54 -41.77
C ASN A 242 17.76 -2.87 -41.02
N LEU A 243 16.54 -3.41 -40.85
CA LEU A 243 16.38 -4.70 -40.18
C LEU A 243 17.01 -5.81 -41.01
N LEU A 244 17.98 -6.49 -40.42
CA LEU A 244 18.50 -7.74 -40.95
C LEU A 244 17.70 -8.88 -40.33
N GLU A 245 17.04 -9.69 -41.17
CA GLU A 245 16.33 -10.87 -40.69
C GLU A 245 17.32 -11.96 -40.24
N PRO A 246 17.03 -12.70 -39.16
CA PRO A 246 17.88 -13.80 -38.74
C PRO A 246 17.87 -14.92 -39.79
N ASN A 247 19.04 -15.49 -40.07
CA ASN A 247 19.19 -16.63 -40.97
C ASN A 247 19.31 -17.96 -40.21
N THR A 248 19.56 -17.89 -38.91
CA THR A 248 19.67 -19.01 -37.97
C THR A 248 19.12 -18.61 -36.60
N THR A 249 18.91 -19.59 -35.73
CA THR A 249 18.71 -19.35 -34.29
C THR A 249 20.07 -19.40 -33.60
N SER A 250 20.31 -18.48 -32.66
CA SER A 250 21.52 -18.43 -31.84
C SER A 250 21.13 -18.34 -30.37
N THR A 251 21.88 -19.00 -29.50
CA THR A 251 21.83 -18.82 -28.04
C THR A 251 23.08 -18.10 -27.54
N SER A 252 23.83 -17.50 -28.47
CA SER A 252 25.14 -16.96 -28.17
C SER A 252 25.10 -15.81 -27.17
N ASP A 253 26.07 -15.82 -26.26
CA ASP A 253 26.28 -14.83 -25.22
C ASP A 253 27.80 -14.62 -25.04
N THR A 254 28.17 -13.62 -24.25
CA THR A 254 29.56 -13.34 -23.87
C THR A 254 29.97 -14.12 -22.63
N LEU A 255 31.27 -14.30 -22.42
CA LEU A 255 31.78 -14.98 -21.22
C LEU A 255 31.85 -13.99 -20.06
N GLY A 256 30.94 -14.10 -19.09
CA GLY A 256 31.05 -13.39 -17.81
C GLY A 256 30.73 -11.89 -17.83
N ALA A 257 30.25 -11.35 -18.95
CA ALA A 257 29.67 -10.01 -19.04
C ALA A 257 28.20 -10.09 -19.47
N ASN A 258 27.37 -9.14 -19.02
CA ASN A 258 26.03 -8.99 -19.56
C ASN A 258 26.13 -8.26 -20.89
N ASP A 259 25.92 -8.98 -21.99
CA ASP A 259 26.02 -8.44 -23.35
C ASP A 259 24.74 -7.74 -23.80
N TYR A 260 23.71 -7.71 -22.95
CA TYR A 260 22.38 -7.16 -23.26
C TYR A 260 21.72 -7.75 -24.52
N GLY A 261 22.05 -9.00 -24.87
CA GLY A 261 21.57 -9.73 -26.04
C GLY A 261 22.30 -9.40 -27.35
N LEU A 262 23.44 -8.70 -27.30
CA LEU A 262 24.22 -8.31 -28.48
C LEU A 262 24.69 -9.52 -29.29
N CYS A 263 25.29 -10.53 -28.65
CA CYS A 263 25.79 -11.74 -29.30
C CYS A 263 24.65 -12.57 -29.87
N ASN A 264 23.58 -12.78 -29.11
CA ASN A 264 22.41 -13.50 -29.60
C ASN A 264 21.85 -12.87 -30.89
N TYR A 265 21.65 -11.55 -30.85
CA TYR A 265 21.14 -10.80 -31.98
C TYR A 265 22.07 -10.86 -33.20
N ALA A 266 23.37 -10.70 -32.98
CA ALA A 266 24.36 -10.65 -34.04
C ALA A 266 24.64 -12.03 -34.68
N CYS A 267 24.82 -13.06 -33.87
CA CYS A 267 25.15 -14.42 -34.31
C CYS A 267 24.00 -15.06 -35.10
N SER A 268 22.74 -14.82 -34.70
CA SER A 268 21.55 -15.23 -35.47
C SER A 268 21.45 -14.58 -36.86
N ARG A 269 22.27 -13.56 -37.12
CA ARG A 269 22.34 -12.80 -38.38
C ARG A 269 23.68 -12.96 -39.10
N GLY A 270 24.49 -13.94 -38.69
CA GLY A 270 25.76 -14.29 -39.33
C GLY A 270 26.94 -13.37 -38.98
N PHE A 271 26.80 -12.49 -38.00
CA PHE A 271 27.92 -11.73 -37.43
C PHE A 271 28.20 -12.25 -36.02
N CYS A 272 29.13 -13.20 -35.90
CA CYS A 272 29.47 -13.84 -34.62
C CYS A 272 30.99 -13.74 -34.41
N PRO A 273 31.48 -12.73 -33.67
CA PRO A 273 32.90 -12.63 -33.34
C PRO A 273 33.30 -13.75 -32.37
N ASP A 274 34.03 -14.76 -32.84
CA ASP A 274 34.39 -15.98 -32.07
C ASP A 274 35.24 -15.71 -30.80
N ASN A 275 35.78 -14.50 -30.66
CA ASN A 275 36.55 -14.05 -29.50
C ASN A 275 35.70 -13.35 -28.42
N ILE A 276 34.42 -13.08 -28.70
CA ILE A 276 33.51 -12.36 -27.81
C ILE A 276 32.21 -13.15 -27.61
N CYS A 277 31.67 -13.74 -28.69
CA CYS A 277 30.39 -14.43 -28.71
C CYS A 277 30.58 -15.94 -28.81
N TYR A 278 29.97 -16.68 -27.87
CA TYR A 278 30.08 -18.13 -27.78
C TYR A 278 28.69 -18.76 -27.82
N GLU A 279 28.48 -19.73 -28.71
CA GLU A 279 27.24 -20.52 -28.77
C GLU A 279 27.15 -21.48 -27.59
N ASP A 280 25.93 -21.68 -27.07
CA ASP A 280 25.66 -22.51 -25.90
C ASP A 280 26.68 -22.25 -24.78
N ALA A 281 26.82 -20.97 -24.37
CA ALA A 281 27.79 -20.46 -23.37
C ALA A 281 27.64 -21.17 -21.99
N ASP A 282 27.98 -22.44 -21.97
CA ASP A 282 28.05 -23.33 -20.85
C ASP A 282 29.51 -23.27 -20.39
N LEU A 283 29.82 -22.23 -19.61
CA LEU A 283 31.14 -21.95 -19.03
C LEU A 283 31.79 -23.23 -18.47
N ILE A 284 30.96 -24.16 -17.97
CA ILE A 284 31.35 -25.47 -17.44
C ILE A 284 32.00 -26.38 -18.50
N LYS A 285 31.54 -26.39 -19.75
CA LYS A 285 32.05 -27.27 -20.82
C LYS A 285 33.39 -26.81 -21.40
N LEU A 286 33.69 -25.51 -21.32
CA LEU A 286 34.94 -24.93 -21.84
C LEU A 286 36.07 -24.86 -20.80
N GLY A 287 35.83 -25.35 -19.58
CA GLY A 287 36.84 -25.43 -18.52
C GLY A 287 37.09 -24.12 -17.76
N TYR A 288 36.38 -23.05 -18.11
CA TYR A 288 36.44 -21.77 -17.43
C TYR A 288 35.28 -21.70 -16.44
N GLY A 289 35.57 -21.88 -15.15
CA GLY A 289 34.55 -21.75 -14.11
C GLY A 289 33.91 -20.34 -14.11
N PRO A 290 32.80 -20.14 -13.39
CA PRO A 290 32.03 -18.88 -13.35
C PRO A 290 32.79 -17.66 -12.77
N PHE A 291 34.10 -17.81 -12.50
CA PHE A 291 34.98 -16.84 -11.86
C PHE A 291 36.19 -16.48 -12.73
N TYR A 292 36.11 -16.69 -14.03
CA TYR A 292 37.16 -16.31 -14.97
C TYR A 292 36.84 -14.93 -15.57
N ASP A 293 37.71 -13.95 -15.32
CA ASP A 293 37.64 -12.63 -15.96
C ASP A 293 38.47 -12.64 -17.24
N TYR A 294 37.77 -12.59 -18.39
CA TYR A 294 38.40 -12.62 -19.71
C TYR A 294 39.16 -11.34 -20.05
N THR A 295 38.88 -10.22 -19.37
CA THR A 295 39.54 -8.93 -19.61
C THR A 295 40.92 -8.87 -18.97
N THR A 296 41.12 -9.62 -17.88
CA THR A 296 42.37 -9.66 -17.11
C THR A 296 43.14 -10.97 -17.26
N GLU A 297 42.54 -11.99 -17.92
CA GLU A 297 43.05 -13.38 -17.99
C GLU A 297 43.34 -14.01 -16.61
N GLU A 298 42.64 -13.53 -15.57
CA GLU A 298 42.80 -14.00 -14.20
C GLU A 298 41.51 -14.73 -13.73
N TYR A 299 41.69 -15.80 -12.97
CA TYR A 299 40.61 -16.28 -12.10
C TYR A 299 40.50 -15.30 -10.94
N PHE A 300 39.30 -14.82 -10.62
CA PHE A 300 39.07 -13.96 -9.45
C PHE A 300 39.78 -14.57 -8.24
N SER A 301 40.85 -13.91 -7.76
CA SER A 301 41.39 -14.25 -6.46
C SER A 301 40.37 -13.75 -5.46
N ASN A 302 39.64 -14.69 -4.85
CA ASN A 302 38.70 -14.48 -3.76
C ASN A 302 39.16 -13.35 -2.81
N GLY A 303 38.59 -12.15 -2.97
CA GLY A 303 37.85 -11.63 -1.85
C GLY A 303 36.62 -12.54 -1.75
N ASP A 304 36.70 -13.56 -0.90
CA ASP A 304 35.67 -14.58 -0.70
C ASP A 304 34.28 -13.91 -0.67
N PRO A 305 33.39 -14.11 -1.67
CA PRO A 305 32.04 -13.55 -1.62
C PRO A 305 31.19 -14.20 -0.50
N GLY A 306 31.79 -15.12 0.26
CA GLY A 306 31.11 -15.96 1.21
C GLY A 306 30.36 -17.05 0.48
N ASP A 307 30.17 -18.16 1.17
CA ASP A 307 29.19 -19.17 0.79
C ASP A 307 27.80 -18.51 0.73
N LEU A 308 27.31 -18.22 -0.49
CA LEU A 308 25.96 -17.70 -0.74
C LEU A 308 24.88 -18.79 -0.56
N SER A 309 25.28 -20.03 -0.28
CA SER A 309 24.34 -21.08 0.05
C SER A 309 23.73 -20.83 1.43
N CYS A 310 22.43 -21.11 1.52
CA CYS A 310 21.73 -21.05 2.79
C CYS A 310 22.01 -22.35 3.56
N ASP A 311 23.19 -22.39 4.21
CA ASP A 311 23.62 -23.50 5.06
C ASP A 311 22.59 -23.74 6.17
N SER A 312 21.89 -24.86 6.08
CA SER A 312 20.85 -25.24 7.03
C SER A 312 21.37 -25.48 8.45
N SER A 313 22.68 -25.72 8.63
CA SER A 313 23.30 -25.82 9.96
C SER A 313 23.43 -24.46 10.66
N LYS A 314 23.34 -23.36 9.90
CA LYS A 314 23.35 -21.98 10.39
C LYS A 314 21.97 -21.32 10.33
N ALA A 315 20.92 -22.08 10.04
CA ALA A 315 19.56 -21.59 9.96
C ALA A 315 19.15 -20.97 11.31
N PRO A 316 18.70 -19.70 11.33
CA PRO A 316 18.19 -19.07 12.55
C PRO A 316 16.92 -19.78 13.04
N ALA A 317 16.79 -19.97 14.35
CA ALA A 317 15.64 -20.64 14.95
C ALA A 317 14.48 -19.66 15.22
N THR A 318 14.80 -18.38 15.47
CA THR A 318 13.82 -17.35 15.82
C THR A 318 14.00 -16.09 14.98
N LEU A 319 12.97 -15.23 14.95
CA LEU A 319 13.06 -13.92 14.30
C LEU A 319 14.16 -13.04 14.94
N ASP A 320 14.43 -13.19 16.24
CA ASP A 320 15.51 -12.46 16.93
C ASP A 320 16.89 -12.92 16.48
N ASP A 321 17.09 -14.23 16.32
CA ASP A 321 18.32 -14.79 15.78
C ASP A 321 18.54 -14.29 14.36
N LEU A 322 17.47 -14.25 13.55
CA LEU A 322 17.54 -13.79 12.17
C LEU A 322 17.80 -12.28 12.07
N VAL A 323 17.16 -11.45 12.90
CA VAL A 323 17.48 -10.00 12.99
C VAL A 323 18.94 -9.80 13.38
N SER A 324 19.44 -10.55 14.36
CA SER A 324 20.84 -10.47 14.78
C SER A 324 21.80 -10.90 13.66
N ALA A 325 21.42 -11.91 12.89
CA ALA A 325 22.20 -12.39 11.75
C ALA A 325 22.21 -11.39 10.57
N VAL A 326 21.08 -10.73 10.32
CA VAL A 326 20.96 -9.61 9.36
C VAL A 326 21.85 -8.44 9.79
N ASP A 327 21.76 -8.03 11.06
CA ASP A 327 22.53 -6.89 11.60
C ASP A 327 24.05 -7.13 11.59
N SER A 328 24.47 -8.36 11.84
CA SER A 328 25.88 -8.75 11.88
C SER A 328 26.44 -9.20 10.53
N GLY A 329 25.56 -9.39 9.52
CA GLY A 329 25.93 -9.98 8.23
C GLY A 329 26.42 -11.42 8.35
N SER A 330 26.06 -12.15 9.41
CA SER A 330 26.54 -13.51 9.67
C SER A 330 25.92 -14.56 8.75
N ILE A 331 24.86 -14.20 8.02
CA ILE A 331 24.22 -15.02 6.99
C ILE A 331 24.06 -14.21 5.69
N PRO A 332 24.18 -14.86 4.52
CA PRO A 332 23.98 -14.18 3.23
C PRO A 332 22.60 -13.55 3.11
N SER A 333 22.53 -12.36 2.50
CA SER A 333 21.28 -11.61 2.34
C SER A 333 20.23 -12.31 1.50
N ILE A 334 20.66 -13.12 0.53
CA ILE A 334 19.77 -13.98 -0.26
C ILE A 334 18.97 -14.97 0.60
N CYS A 335 19.49 -15.32 1.77
CA CYS A 335 18.85 -16.27 2.68
C CYS A 335 17.85 -15.65 3.65
N TRP A 336 17.81 -14.32 3.78
CA TRP A 336 17.01 -13.66 4.83
C TRP A 336 15.51 -13.93 4.68
N ASN A 337 14.98 -13.79 3.46
CA ASN A 337 13.55 -14.05 3.20
C ASN A 337 13.22 -15.55 3.30
N GLN A 338 14.12 -16.43 2.85
CA GLN A 338 13.96 -17.88 2.97
C GLN A 338 13.87 -18.31 4.44
N TRP A 339 14.79 -17.82 5.29
CA TRP A 339 14.79 -18.13 6.71
C TRP A 339 13.62 -17.47 7.44
N ALA A 340 13.25 -16.24 7.09
CA ALA A 340 12.07 -15.58 7.67
C ALA A 340 10.80 -16.38 7.39
N LEU A 341 10.60 -16.81 6.13
CA LEU A 341 9.45 -17.63 5.78
C LEU A 341 9.51 -19.00 6.45
N ASN A 342 10.69 -19.62 6.57
CA ASN A 342 10.86 -20.89 7.27
C ASN A 342 10.44 -20.79 8.76
N ILE A 343 10.88 -19.75 9.45
CA ILE A 343 10.50 -19.49 10.85
C ILE A 343 8.99 -19.32 10.96
N LEU A 344 8.40 -18.45 10.13
CA LEU A 344 6.95 -18.20 10.12
C LEU A 344 6.16 -19.48 9.83
N PHE A 345 6.58 -20.25 8.83
CA PHE A 345 5.94 -21.51 8.46
C PHE A 345 6.04 -22.55 9.60
N SER A 346 7.21 -22.67 10.24
CA SER A 346 7.37 -23.54 11.40
C SER A 346 6.46 -23.12 12.56
N THR A 347 6.30 -21.82 12.79
CA THR A 347 5.35 -21.28 13.77
C THR A 347 3.91 -21.70 13.43
N LEU A 348 3.50 -21.55 12.17
CA LEU A 348 2.17 -21.97 11.71
C LEU A 348 1.90 -23.47 11.93
N VAL A 349 2.87 -24.33 11.60
CA VAL A 349 2.74 -25.79 11.75
C VAL A 349 2.66 -26.20 13.23
N GLY A 350 3.33 -25.46 14.13
CA GLY A 350 3.28 -25.70 15.57
C GLY A 350 1.98 -25.30 16.27
N PHE A 351 1.15 -24.44 15.64
CA PHE A 351 -0.04 -23.89 16.29
C PHE A 351 -1.07 -24.93 16.72
N ALA A 352 -1.19 -26.06 16.03
CA ALA A 352 -2.15 -27.09 16.42
C ALA A 352 -1.84 -27.66 17.82
N ASP A 353 -0.56 -27.91 18.10
CA ASP A 353 -0.10 -28.45 19.38
C ASP A 353 -0.15 -27.39 20.48
N GLU A 354 0.28 -26.16 20.18
CA GLU A 354 0.20 -25.02 21.11
C GLU A 354 -1.26 -24.74 21.49
N PHE A 355 -2.15 -24.68 20.51
CA PHE A 355 -3.58 -24.50 20.76
C PHE A 355 -4.16 -25.65 21.59
N ALA A 356 -3.81 -26.90 21.32
CA ALA A 356 -4.28 -28.04 22.12
C ALA A 356 -3.80 -27.92 23.59
N ALA A 357 -2.58 -27.47 23.82
CA ALA A 357 -2.03 -27.23 25.15
C ALA A 357 -2.75 -26.07 25.86
N SER A 358 -2.94 -24.94 25.18
CA SER A 358 -3.64 -23.77 25.74
C SER A 358 -5.12 -24.07 25.98
N ALA A 359 -5.80 -24.79 25.08
CA ALA A 359 -7.21 -25.16 25.20
C ALA A 359 -7.50 -26.13 26.36
N LYS A 360 -6.50 -26.88 26.83
CA LYS A 360 -6.67 -27.82 27.95
C LYS A 360 -7.05 -27.08 29.24
N GLY A 361 -8.25 -27.37 29.75
CA GLY A 361 -8.79 -26.76 30.96
C GLY A 361 -9.15 -25.28 30.83
N TYR A 362 -9.17 -24.75 29.59
CA TYR A 362 -9.40 -23.33 29.32
C TYR A 362 -10.80 -22.86 29.72
N ASP A 363 -11.84 -23.63 29.38
CA ASP A 363 -13.24 -23.17 29.44
C ASP A 363 -13.66 -22.74 30.86
N THR A 364 -13.30 -23.53 31.89
CA THR A 364 -13.61 -23.17 33.28
C THR A 364 -12.87 -21.90 33.75
N LEU A 365 -11.64 -21.70 33.29
CA LEU A 365 -10.84 -20.52 33.63
C LEU A 365 -11.35 -19.28 32.87
N PHE A 366 -11.82 -19.47 31.64
CA PHE A 366 -12.49 -18.46 30.86
C PHE A 366 -13.82 -18.04 31.49
N ASP A 367 -14.66 -18.98 31.93
CA ASP A 367 -15.93 -18.67 32.61
C ASP A 367 -15.70 -17.81 33.87
N ALA A 368 -14.65 -18.14 34.63
CA ALA A 368 -14.25 -17.36 35.81
C ALA A 368 -13.78 -15.95 35.43
N TYR A 369 -12.98 -15.84 34.37
CA TYR A 369 -12.53 -14.58 33.81
C TYR A 369 -13.69 -13.73 33.28
N GLU A 370 -14.56 -14.28 32.43
CA GLU A 370 -15.74 -13.61 31.87
C GLU A 370 -16.66 -13.11 32.98
N GLY A 371 -16.95 -13.96 33.97
CA GLY A 371 -17.76 -13.58 35.12
C GLY A 371 -17.12 -12.42 35.89
N TRP A 372 -15.80 -12.43 36.07
CA TRP A 372 -15.07 -11.34 36.70
C TRP A 372 -15.12 -10.04 35.87
N VAL A 373 -14.92 -10.10 34.55
CA VAL A 373 -15.04 -8.93 33.67
C VAL A 373 -16.42 -8.30 33.81
N LYS A 374 -17.48 -9.11 33.67
CA LYS A 374 -18.89 -8.69 33.84
C LYS A 374 -19.19 -8.09 35.21
N ASP A 375 -18.56 -8.61 36.26
CA ASP A 375 -18.71 -8.08 37.63
C ASP A 375 -17.96 -6.75 37.82
N SER A 376 -16.88 -6.52 37.07
CA SER A 376 -15.94 -5.42 37.28
C SER A 376 -16.29 -4.12 36.57
N VAL A 377 -16.98 -4.17 35.41
CA VAL A 377 -17.30 -2.98 34.57
C VAL A 377 -17.91 -1.84 35.38
N GLY A 378 -18.95 -2.13 36.17
CA GLY A 378 -19.61 -1.11 36.99
C GLY A 378 -18.68 -0.47 38.02
N SER A 379 -17.90 -1.28 38.74
CA SER A 379 -16.98 -0.79 39.77
C SER A 379 -15.82 0.05 39.21
N GLN A 380 -15.41 -0.25 37.97
CA GLN A 380 -14.38 0.53 37.29
C GLN A 380 -14.91 1.86 36.78
N LEU A 381 -16.11 1.89 36.20
CA LEU A 381 -16.78 3.15 35.84
C LEU A 381 -17.00 4.03 37.09
N ASP A 382 -17.39 3.43 38.21
CA ASP A 382 -17.55 4.13 39.49
C ASP A 382 -16.23 4.77 39.97
N SER A 383 -15.11 4.05 39.80
CA SER A 383 -13.77 4.53 40.17
C SER A 383 -13.26 5.60 39.19
N PHE A 384 -13.49 5.40 37.89
CA PHE A 384 -13.12 6.34 36.82
C PHE A 384 -13.88 7.66 36.92
N LEU A 385 -15.08 7.64 37.48
CA LEU A 385 -15.91 8.80 37.81
C LEU A 385 -16.05 8.99 39.33
N ALA A 386 -15.06 8.55 40.10
CA ALA A 386 -14.95 8.90 41.51
C ALA A 386 -14.98 10.42 41.62
N VAL A 387 -15.79 10.97 42.52
CA VAL A 387 -15.87 12.42 42.67
C VAL A 387 -14.49 12.93 43.11
N ASP A 388 -14.04 14.07 42.55
CA ASP A 388 -12.74 14.70 42.79
C ASP A 388 -11.54 13.98 42.13
N THR A 389 -11.43 12.66 42.28
CA THR A 389 -10.22 11.91 41.87
C THR A 389 -10.34 11.17 40.54
N GLY A 390 -11.55 11.00 40.02
CA GLY A 390 -11.79 10.24 38.80
C GLY A 390 -11.34 10.99 37.54
N GLU A 391 -10.41 10.42 36.79
CA GLU A 391 -9.90 11.00 35.54
C GLU A 391 -10.99 11.16 34.48
N GLY A 392 -12.03 10.33 34.52
CA GLY A 392 -13.19 10.43 33.63
C GLY A 392 -14.02 11.71 33.82
N ASN A 393 -13.90 12.40 34.96
CA ASN A 393 -14.66 13.62 35.23
C ASN A 393 -14.33 14.76 34.24
N GLN A 394 -13.17 14.74 33.59
CA GLN A 394 -12.81 15.74 32.59
C GLN A 394 -13.78 15.78 31.40
N PHE A 395 -14.46 14.67 31.09
CA PHE A 395 -15.37 14.57 29.95
C PHE A 395 -16.82 14.98 30.25
N PHE A 396 -17.10 15.41 31.49
CA PHE A 396 -18.46 15.73 31.94
C PHE A 396 -18.58 17.12 32.55
N ASP A 397 -19.68 17.80 32.26
CA ASP A 397 -20.14 18.90 33.10
C ASP A 397 -21.08 18.39 34.20
N CYS A 398 -21.03 19.03 35.36
CA CYS A 398 -21.79 18.67 36.55
C CYS A 398 -22.64 19.85 37.05
N VAL A 399 -23.83 19.53 37.57
CA VAL A 399 -24.67 20.43 38.37
C VAL A 399 -24.84 19.84 39.76
N LEU A 400 -24.34 20.56 40.77
CA LEU A 400 -24.44 20.14 42.16
C LEU A 400 -25.75 20.65 42.78
N THR A 401 -26.45 19.77 43.49
CA THR A 401 -27.61 20.12 44.32
C THR A 401 -27.31 19.76 45.76
N ILE A 402 -27.28 20.74 46.68
CA ILE A 402 -27.11 20.50 48.11
C ILE A 402 -28.37 20.97 48.83
N SER A 403 -28.97 20.10 49.66
CA SER A 403 -30.17 20.45 50.45
C SER A 403 -31.29 21.10 49.62
N GLY A 404 -31.48 20.65 48.38
CA GLY A 404 -32.49 21.19 47.44
C GLY A 404 -32.09 22.44 46.66
N ARG A 405 -30.95 23.07 46.96
CA ARG A 405 -30.42 24.22 46.20
C ARG A 405 -29.50 23.74 45.08
N LYS A 406 -29.83 24.10 43.84
CA LYS A 406 -28.97 23.88 42.66
C LYS A 406 -27.91 24.98 42.55
N TYR A 407 -26.69 24.58 42.20
CA TYR A 407 -25.55 25.45 41.92
C TYR A 407 -25.32 25.55 40.41
N ASP A 408 -24.52 26.53 40.00
CA ASP A 408 -24.18 26.72 38.60
C ASP A 408 -23.41 25.52 38.02
N LYS A 409 -23.60 25.32 36.72
CA LYS A 409 -22.94 24.27 35.94
C LYS A 409 -21.43 24.50 35.95
N MET A 410 -20.66 23.44 36.20
CA MET A 410 -19.19 23.46 36.15
C MET A 410 -18.64 22.18 35.53
N GLY A 411 -17.38 22.18 35.10
CA GLY A 411 -16.72 20.92 34.76
C GLY A 411 -16.63 20.00 35.99
N CYS A 412 -16.94 18.71 35.85
CA CYS A 412 -16.93 17.77 36.96
C CYS A 412 -15.55 17.60 37.59
N GLN A 413 -14.46 17.84 36.85
CA GLN A 413 -13.09 17.84 37.39
C GLN A 413 -12.81 18.96 38.40
N TYR A 414 -13.67 19.98 38.47
CA TYR A 414 -13.57 21.08 39.43
C TYR A 414 -14.46 20.88 40.68
N LEU A 415 -15.11 19.72 40.77
CA LEU A 415 -16.01 19.31 41.83
C LEU A 415 -15.20 18.58 42.91
N GLY A 416 -14.52 19.36 43.75
CA GLY A 416 -13.65 18.86 44.82
C GLY A 416 -14.41 18.36 46.06
N LEU A 417 -13.81 17.43 46.82
CA LEU A 417 -14.37 16.90 48.07
C LEU A 417 -14.59 17.99 49.12
N ASP A 418 -13.79 19.06 49.10
CA ASP A 418 -13.93 20.25 49.95
C ASP A 418 -15.25 21.03 49.70
N LYS A 419 -15.83 20.87 48.51
CA LYS A 419 -17.12 21.48 48.11
C LYS A 419 -18.32 20.58 48.37
N LEU A 420 -18.11 19.35 48.83
CA LEU A 420 -19.18 18.42 49.22
C LEU A 420 -19.26 18.35 50.76
N PRO A 421 -20.05 19.24 51.40
CA PRO A 421 -20.23 19.21 52.85
C PRO A 421 -20.84 17.88 53.32
N ASP A 422 -20.70 17.56 54.61
CA ASP A 422 -21.36 16.42 55.29
C ASP A 422 -22.90 16.61 55.37
N VAL A 423 -23.53 16.69 54.21
CA VAL A 423 -24.96 16.93 53.97
C VAL A 423 -25.40 16.14 52.75
N SER A 424 -26.71 15.94 52.57
CA SER A 424 -27.24 15.28 51.38
C SER A 424 -27.00 16.11 50.12
N TRP A 425 -26.48 15.46 49.09
CA TRP A 425 -26.17 16.07 47.80
C TRP A 425 -26.57 15.17 46.62
N THR A 426 -26.84 15.81 45.48
CA THR A 426 -27.04 15.17 44.18
C THR A 426 -26.11 15.83 43.17
N VAL A 427 -25.39 15.04 42.37
CA VAL A 427 -24.59 15.51 41.24
C VAL A 427 -25.24 15.03 39.94
N ASP A 428 -25.75 15.98 39.15
CA ASP A 428 -26.27 15.72 37.80
C ASP A 428 -25.14 15.82 36.76
N TYR A 429 -24.82 14.72 36.08
CA TYR A 429 -23.78 14.66 35.05
C TYR A 429 -24.35 14.96 33.65
N SER A 430 -23.56 15.64 32.83
CA SER A 430 -23.84 15.94 31.43
C SER A 430 -22.59 15.67 30.60
N LEU A 431 -22.64 14.66 29.72
CA LEU A 431 -21.52 14.33 28.85
C LEU A 431 -21.22 15.52 27.91
N ARG A 432 -19.98 16.01 27.94
CA ARG A 432 -19.55 17.17 27.14
C ARG A 432 -18.69 16.76 25.95
N ASP A 433 -17.91 15.70 26.13
CA ASP A 433 -16.99 15.14 25.14
C ASP A 433 -17.22 13.62 25.09
N ALA A 434 -18.09 13.20 24.18
CA ALA A 434 -18.47 11.80 24.07
C ALA A 434 -17.33 10.94 23.52
N ASP A 435 -16.67 11.40 22.46
CA ASP A 435 -15.60 10.66 21.79
C ASP A 435 -14.40 10.51 22.72
N GLY A 436 -14.00 11.59 23.40
CA GLY A 436 -12.93 11.55 24.40
C GLY A 436 -13.25 10.64 25.59
N PHE A 437 -14.49 10.64 26.08
CA PHE A 437 -14.91 9.75 27.17
C PHE A 437 -14.82 8.28 26.78
N TYR A 438 -15.38 7.91 25.63
CA TYR A 438 -15.39 6.53 25.18
C TYR A 438 -13.99 6.03 24.83
N ALA A 439 -13.16 6.86 24.18
CA ALA A 439 -11.76 6.53 23.95
C ALA A 439 -11.01 6.32 25.27
N ALA A 440 -11.17 7.21 26.26
CA ALA A 440 -10.48 7.08 27.54
C ALA A 440 -10.97 5.90 28.38
N ALA A 441 -12.28 5.62 28.40
CA ALA A 441 -12.83 4.44 29.07
C ALA A 441 -12.30 3.14 28.45
N LEU A 442 -12.04 3.16 27.15
CA LEU A 442 -11.50 2.04 26.41
C LEU A 442 -10.00 1.86 26.64
N ASP A 443 -9.22 2.93 26.47
CA ASP A 443 -7.77 2.92 26.64
C ASP A 443 -7.35 2.64 28.09
N SER A 444 -8.08 3.19 29.06
CA SER A 444 -7.69 3.13 30.47
C SER A 444 -8.29 1.95 31.22
N LEU A 445 -9.45 1.46 30.79
CA LEU A 445 -10.22 0.43 31.50
C LEU A 445 -10.52 -0.82 30.65
N GLY A 446 -10.34 -0.78 29.33
CA GLY A 446 -10.78 -1.85 28.43
C GLY A 446 -12.30 -2.01 28.41
N ILE A 447 -13.07 -0.93 28.58
CA ILE A 447 -14.54 -0.99 28.58
C ILE A 447 -15.09 -0.44 27.26
N GLU A 448 -15.72 -1.31 26.48
CA GLU A 448 -16.35 -0.94 25.21
C GLU A 448 -17.53 0.03 25.41
N LYS A 449 -17.73 0.90 24.42
CA LYS A 449 -18.84 1.86 24.37
C LYS A 449 -20.20 1.20 24.61
N ASP A 450 -20.43 0.01 24.04
CA ASP A 450 -21.70 -0.71 24.12
C ASP A 450 -21.94 -1.39 25.49
N TRP A 451 -20.91 -1.44 26.35
CA TRP A 451 -21.03 -1.93 27.73
C TRP A 451 -21.47 -0.82 28.70
N ILE A 452 -21.55 0.43 28.22
CA ILE A 452 -21.85 1.61 29.02
C ILE A 452 -23.25 2.12 28.68
N THR A 453 -24.05 2.38 29.71
CA THR A 453 -25.30 3.14 29.62
C THR A 453 -25.30 4.27 30.65
N PHE A 454 -26.33 5.11 30.65
CA PHE A 454 -26.44 6.22 31.60
C PHE A 454 -27.58 5.96 32.58
N GLY A 455 -27.29 6.14 33.86
CA GLY A 455 -28.22 5.81 34.93
C GLY A 455 -28.08 6.71 36.15
N ASN A 456 -28.86 6.38 37.18
CA ASN A 456 -28.84 7.06 38.47
C ASN A 456 -28.28 6.10 39.53
N VAL A 457 -27.31 6.57 40.31
CA VAL A 457 -26.65 5.79 41.37
C VAL A 457 -26.90 6.48 42.71
N GLU A 458 -27.47 5.75 43.66
CA GLU A 458 -27.53 6.17 45.06
C GLU A 458 -26.34 5.57 45.82
N LEU A 459 -25.50 6.42 46.38
CA LEU A 459 -24.34 5.98 47.16
C LEU A 459 -24.77 5.54 48.56
N PRO A 460 -23.96 4.71 49.25
CA PRO A 460 -24.26 4.28 50.61
C PRO A 460 -24.56 5.46 51.53
N THR A 461 -25.61 5.31 52.34
CA THR A 461 -26.03 6.36 53.27
C THR A 461 -24.96 6.55 54.35
N THR A 462 -24.41 7.76 54.46
CA THR A 462 -23.44 8.10 55.50
C THR A 462 -24.14 8.72 56.71
N CYS A 463 -23.52 8.61 57.90
CA CYS A 463 -24.05 9.21 59.11
C CYS A 463 -23.36 10.54 59.38
N ARG A 464 -24.14 11.62 59.46
CA ARG A 464 -23.61 12.96 59.78
C ARG A 464 -22.95 13.03 61.15
N ASP A 465 -23.50 12.30 62.12
CA ASP A 465 -23.03 12.28 63.50
C ASP A 465 -22.79 10.82 63.89
N THR A 466 -21.54 10.42 64.18
CA THR A 466 -21.30 9.21 64.98
C THR A 466 -21.92 9.48 66.33
N GLY A 467 -23.03 8.81 66.67
CA GLY A 467 -23.84 9.09 67.86
C GLY A 467 -22.96 9.49 69.05
N SER A 468 -23.06 10.74 69.48
CA SER A 468 -22.17 11.27 70.51
C SER A 468 -22.39 10.54 71.83
N ASP A 469 -21.32 10.12 72.51
CA ASP A 469 -21.33 9.69 73.92
C ASP A 469 -21.73 10.81 74.92
N ARG A 470 -22.16 11.97 74.42
CA ARG A 470 -22.64 13.06 75.28
C ARG A 470 -24.07 12.76 75.74
N PRO A 471 -24.31 12.65 77.06
CA PRO A 471 -25.63 12.36 77.59
C PRO A 471 -26.59 13.47 77.17
N SER A 472 -27.54 13.13 76.30
CA SER A 472 -28.71 13.98 76.09
C SER A 472 -29.53 14.02 77.38
N ILE A 473 -30.13 15.17 77.68
CA ILE A 473 -31.13 15.32 78.73
C ILE A 473 -32.31 14.40 78.33
N GLY A 474 -32.29 13.15 78.79
CA GLY A 474 -33.23 12.10 78.36
C GLY A 474 -32.65 10.71 78.11
N GLY A 475 -31.32 10.50 78.15
CA GLY A 475 -30.73 9.15 78.22
C GLY A 475 -30.88 8.27 76.98
N GLY A 476 -31.05 8.86 75.79
CA GLY A 476 -31.09 8.13 74.51
C GLY A 476 -29.95 8.53 73.57
N SER A 477 -29.32 7.54 72.92
CA SER A 477 -28.44 7.77 71.76
C SER A 477 -29.24 8.45 70.65
N ARG A 478 -28.74 9.56 70.10
CA ARG A 478 -29.42 10.24 68.99
C ARG A 478 -29.38 9.32 67.76
N PRO A 479 -30.53 9.01 67.13
CA PRO A 479 -30.53 8.20 65.91
C PRO A 479 -29.76 8.93 64.81
N CYS A 480 -28.95 8.18 64.05
CA CYS A 480 -28.14 8.71 62.96
C CYS A 480 -28.99 9.54 61.98
N SER A 481 -28.58 10.78 61.75
CA SER A 481 -29.10 11.60 60.65
C SER A 481 -28.50 11.07 59.35
N LYS A 482 -29.31 10.34 58.59
CA LYS A 482 -28.95 9.73 57.32
C LYS A 482 -28.68 10.81 56.27
N LEU A 483 -27.48 10.81 55.70
CA LEU A 483 -27.11 11.62 54.54
C LEU A 483 -27.30 10.79 53.28
N THR A 484 -27.96 11.37 52.29
CA THR A 484 -28.22 10.71 51.00
C THR A 484 -27.39 11.39 49.93
N HIS A 485 -26.55 10.61 49.25
CA HIS A 485 -25.71 11.08 48.17
C HIS A 485 -26.14 10.40 46.87
N LYS A 486 -26.37 11.17 45.80
CA LYS A 486 -26.86 10.65 44.52
C LYS A 486 -26.01 11.17 43.36
N LYS A 487 -25.76 10.32 42.37
CA LYS A 487 -25.27 10.69 41.05
C LYS A 487 -26.38 10.40 40.04
N THR A 488 -26.66 11.34 39.15
CA THR A 488 -27.71 11.21 38.13
C THR A 488 -27.12 11.38 36.75
N ASN A 489 -27.65 10.63 35.77
CA ASN A 489 -27.14 10.58 34.40
C ASN A 489 -25.63 10.28 34.32
N VAL A 490 -25.14 9.41 35.20
CA VAL A 490 -23.73 8.97 35.25
C VAL A 490 -23.58 7.68 34.43
N PRO A 491 -22.44 7.47 33.74
CA PRO A 491 -22.08 6.18 33.16
C PRO A 491 -22.19 5.04 34.18
N VAL A 492 -22.90 3.99 33.78
CA VAL A 492 -23.08 2.74 34.52
C VAL A 492 -22.98 1.57 33.56
N SER A 493 -22.66 0.39 34.09
CA SER A 493 -22.65 -0.85 33.32
C SER A 493 -24.05 -1.16 32.76
N VAL A 494 -24.12 -1.66 31.54
CA VAL A 494 -25.29 -2.41 31.05
C VAL A 494 -25.50 -3.68 31.88
N ALA A 495 -26.64 -4.34 31.68
CA ALA A 495 -26.89 -5.64 32.32
C ALA A 495 -25.84 -6.68 31.88
N LYS A 496 -25.41 -7.55 32.80
CA LYS A 496 -24.28 -8.48 32.59
C LYS A 496 -24.47 -9.44 31.41
N ASP A 497 -25.71 -9.78 31.08
CA ASP A 497 -26.09 -10.60 29.93
C ASP A 497 -25.90 -9.88 28.59
N LYS A 498 -25.74 -8.55 28.59
CA LYS A 498 -25.46 -7.74 27.41
C LYS A 498 -23.96 -7.46 27.20
N ILE A 499 -23.12 -7.82 28.16
CA ILE A 499 -21.67 -7.71 28.03
C ILE A 499 -21.19 -9.00 27.38
N ASN A 500 -20.64 -8.89 26.17
CA ASN A 500 -20.08 -10.04 25.46
C ASN A 500 -18.56 -10.02 25.59
N VAL A 501 -17.98 -10.95 26.35
CA VAL A 501 -16.53 -11.03 26.52
C VAL A 501 -15.97 -11.93 25.42
N PRO A 502 -15.04 -11.44 24.58
CA PRO A 502 -14.49 -12.19 23.47
C PRO A 502 -13.75 -13.45 23.91
N ASN A 503 -13.98 -14.57 23.22
CA ASN A 503 -13.28 -15.83 23.49
C ASN A 503 -12.26 -16.16 22.39
N PRO A 504 -10.95 -15.94 22.61
CA PRO A 504 -9.90 -16.26 21.64
C PRO A 504 -9.94 -17.69 21.10
N LYS A 505 -10.41 -18.66 21.91
CA LYS A 505 -10.55 -20.06 21.51
C LYS A 505 -11.46 -20.23 20.30
N GLU A 506 -12.53 -19.43 20.21
CA GLU A 506 -13.50 -19.52 19.11
C GLU A 506 -12.95 -18.89 17.82
N VAL A 507 -12.08 -17.88 17.94
CA VAL A 507 -11.37 -17.29 16.79
C VAL A 507 -10.43 -18.31 16.14
N ILE A 508 -9.61 -18.97 16.94
CA ILE A 508 -8.67 -20.00 16.46
C ILE A 508 -9.43 -21.18 15.84
N ARG A 509 -10.54 -21.60 16.47
CA ARG A 509 -11.42 -22.64 15.92
C ARG A 509 -11.98 -22.28 14.55
N ALA A 510 -12.45 -21.04 14.39
CA ALA A 510 -12.95 -20.57 13.10
C ALA A 510 -11.85 -20.50 12.03
N ALA A 511 -10.62 -20.17 12.42
CA ALA A 511 -9.49 -20.06 11.49
C ALA A 511 -8.87 -21.43 11.13
N THR A 512 -9.11 -22.47 11.92
CA THR A 512 -8.48 -23.80 11.77
C THR A 512 -8.57 -24.36 10.35
N PRO A 513 -9.72 -24.34 9.63
CA PRO A 513 -9.78 -24.86 8.26
C PRO A 513 -8.88 -24.10 7.28
N ASN A 514 -8.70 -22.80 7.49
CA ASN A 514 -7.89 -21.93 6.64
C ASN A 514 -6.39 -22.06 6.93
N MET A 515 -6.01 -22.57 8.12
CA MET A 515 -4.61 -22.78 8.49
C MET A 515 -3.95 -23.84 7.62
N SER A 516 -4.66 -24.92 7.29
CA SER A 516 -4.14 -25.94 6.37
C SER A 516 -3.94 -25.38 4.96
N ALA A 517 -4.92 -24.62 4.45
CA ALA A 517 -4.79 -23.97 3.15
C ALA A 517 -3.65 -22.94 3.11
N LEU A 518 -3.49 -22.17 4.20
CA LEU A 518 -2.35 -21.27 4.36
C LEU A 518 -1.04 -22.04 4.39
N ALA A 519 -0.97 -23.17 5.10
CA ALA A 519 0.22 -24.00 5.13
C ALA A 519 0.58 -24.55 3.75
N ASP A 520 -0.40 -25.01 2.97
CA ASP A 520 -0.19 -25.45 1.59
C ASP A 520 0.38 -24.32 0.71
N SER A 521 -0.24 -23.13 0.78
CA SER A 521 0.24 -21.94 0.04
C SER A 521 1.67 -21.54 0.44
N LEU A 522 1.98 -21.52 1.74
CA LEU A 522 3.31 -21.14 2.22
C LEU A 522 4.37 -22.21 1.93
N MET A 523 4.00 -23.48 1.88
CA MET A 523 4.90 -24.55 1.46
C MET A 523 5.33 -24.37 0.01
N ILE A 524 4.39 -24.03 -0.88
CA ILE A 524 4.69 -23.71 -2.29
C ILE A 524 5.63 -22.50 -2.36
N ALA A 525 5.27 -21.39 -1.73
CA ALA A 525 6.07 -20.18 -1.72
C ALA A 525 7.48 -20.39 -1.12
N GLN A 526 7.61 -21.30 -0.13
CA GLN A 526 8.89 -21.66 0.45
C GLN A 526 9.77 -22.46 -0.52
N VAL A 527 9.19 -23.38 -1.30
CA VAL A 527 9.91 -24.09 -2.37
C VAL A 527 10.36 -23.10 -3.43
N ASP A 528 9.47 -22.22 -3.87
CA ASP A 528 9.76 -21.24 -4.92
C ASP A 528 10.86 -20.25 -4.49
N LEU A 529 10.81 -19.75 -3.24
CA LEU A 529 11.86 -18.91 -2.66
C LEU A 529 13.19 -19.64 -2.48
N THR A 530 13.16 -20.92 -2.11
CA THR A 530 14.37 -21.73 -1.95
C THR A 530 15.05 -21.99 -3.30
N LEU A 531 14.25 -22.21 -4.34
CA LEU A 531 14.73 -22.42 -5.71
C LEU A 531 14.98 -21.12 -6.48
N GLN A 532 14.61 -19.97 -5.91
CA GLN A 532 14.69 -18.65 -6.54
C GLN A 532 13.89 -18.56 -7.85
N ILE A 533 12.75 -19.26 -7.90
CA ILE A 533 11.82 -19.28 -9.06
C ILE A 533 10.50 -18.56 -8.77
N ASN A 534 10.37 -17.97 -7.58
CA ASN A 534 9.20 -17.22 -7.15
C ASN A 534 8.90 -16.04 -8.08
N GLU A 535 7.63 -15.85 -8.45
CA GLU A 535 7.15 -14.73 -9.27
C GLU A 535 6.93 -13.46 -8.44
N ALA A 536 6.55 -13.62 -7.17
CA ALA A 536 6.39 -12.52 -6.21
C ALA A 536 7.74 -12.11 -5.61
N ASP A 537 7.89 -10.84 -5.19
CA ASP A 537 9.08 -10.42 -4.43
C ASP A 537 9.13 -11.21 -3.10
N GLY A 538 10.28 -11.79 -2.74
CA GLY A 538 10.41 -12.58 -1.52
C GLY A 538 10.09 -11.82 -0.24
N ARG A 539 10.25 -10.49 -0.24
CA ARG A 539 9.84 -9.61 0.86
C ARG A 539 8.32 -9.54 0.97
N ASP A 540 7.63 -9.55 -0.16
CA ASP A 540 6.17 -9.52 -0.22
C ASP A 540 5.59 -10.84 0.29
N ILE A 541 6.19 -11.97 -0.10
CA ILE A 541 5.82 -13.30 0.42
C ILE A 541 5.92 -13.34 1.94
N VAL A 542 7.08 -12.97 2.50
CA VAL A 542 7.33 -12.97 3.95
C VAL A 542 6.39 -11.99 4.67
N THR A 543 6.22 -10.78 4.14
CA THR A 543 5.36 -9.75 4.73
C THR A 543 3.91 -10.21 4.79
N ALA A 544 3.39 -10.73 3.68
CA ALA A 544 2.02 -11.22 3.61
C ALA A 544 1.80 -12.43 4.54
N ALA A 545 2.73 -13.39 4.56
CA ALA A 545 2.65 -14.58 5.41
C ALA A 545 2.61 -14.22 6.92
N SER A 546 3.38 -13.19 7.32
CA SER A 546 3.49 -12.83 8.73
C SER A 546 2.16 -12.39 9.37
N MET A 547 1.31 -11.69 8.63
CA MET A 547 0.07 -11.12 9.18
C MET A 547 -0.88 -12.16 9.79
N PRO A 548 -1.34 -13.19 9.06
CA PRO A 548 -2.22 -14.20 9.63
C PRO A 548 -1.54 -15.08 10.69
N ILE A 549 -0.23 -15.33 10.56
CA ILE A 549 0.52 -16.18 11.50
C ILE A 549 0.66 -15.49 12.85
N LEU A 550 1.15 -14.24 12.86
CA LEU A 550 1.32 -13.47 14.09
C LEU A 550 -0.02 -13.22 14.80
N MET A 551 -1.11 -13.10 14.04
CA MET A 551 -2.47 -12.95 14.59
C MET A 551 -2.94 -14.21 15.34
N LEU A 552 -2.72 -15.39 14.76
CA LEU A 552 -3.04 -16.66 15.40
C LEU A 552 -2.21 -16.90 16.66
N GLU A 553 -0.92 -16.55 16.61
CA GLU A 553 -0.04 -16.65 17.77
C GLU A 553 -0.46 -15.71 18.91
N GLN A 554 -0.87 -14.47 18.58
CA GLN A 554 -1.42 -13.51 19.53
C GLN A 554 -2.69 -14.06 20.21
N ALA A 555 -3.52 -14.80 19.47
CA ALA A 555 -4.72 -15.41 20.02
C ALA A 555 -4.41 -16.53 21.02
N ILE A 556 -3.44 -17.40 20.71
CA ILE A 556 -2.98 -18.46 21.63
C ILE A 556 -2.41 -17.84 22.91
N ARG A 557 -1.53 -16.84 22.80
CA ARG A 557 -1.02 -16.11 23.97
C ARG A 557 -2.12 -15.50 24.82
N SER A 558 -3.16 -14.96 24.19
CA SER A 558 -4.30 -14.43 24.95
C SER A 558 -5.04 -15.52 25.71
N MET A 559 -5.15 -16.74 25.15
CA MET A 559 -5.74 -17.85 25.89
C MET A 559 -4.95 -18.16 27.16
N ASP A 560 -3.62 -18.18 27.07
CA ASP A 560 -2.76 -18.46 28.23
C ASP A 560 -2.80 -17.36 29.29
N ASN A 561 -2.83 -16.09 28.86
CA ASN A 561 -3.04 -14.96 29.78
C ASN A 561 -4.38 -15.06 30.50
N ILE A 562 -5.47 -15.34 29.77
CA ILE A 562 -6.79 -15.54 30.37
C ILE A 562 -6.79 -16.71 31.34
N LYS A 563 -6.13 -17.83 31.02
CA LYS A 563 -5.97 -18.95 31.97
C LYS A 563 -5.26 -18.54 33.24
N ALA A 564 -4.16 -17.79 33.12
CA ALA A 564 -3.41 -17.32 34.29
C ALA A 564 -4.28 -16.43 35.18
N ILE A 565 -5.08 -15.54 34.60
CA ILE A 565 -5.99 -14.65 35.34
C ILE A 565 -7.17 -15.44 35.93
N GLY A 566 -7.80 -16.32 35.16
CA GLY A 566 -8.86 -17.20 35.62
C GLY A 566 -8.43 -18.07 36.81
N SER A 567 -7.19 -18.57 36.80
CA SER A 567 -6.63 -19.34 37.93
C SER A 567 -6.51 -18.46 39.17
N LYS A 568 -5.97 -17.24 39.05
CA LYS A 568 -5.89 -16.29 40.16
C LYS A 568 -7.27 -15.92 40.71
N ILE A 569 -8.28 -15.76 39.85
CA ILE A 569 -9.67 -15.47 40.26
C ILE A 569 -10.26 -16.63 41.08
N LEU A 570 -9.95 -17.88 40.72
CA LEU A 570 -10.46 -19.05 41.42
C LEU A 570 -9.69 -19.36 42.71
N GLU A 571 -8.39 -19.04 42.76
CA GLU A 571 -7.52 -19.28 43.92
C GLU A 571 -7.64 -18.18 45.00
N GLU A 572 -7.89 -16.93 44.60
CA GLU A 572 -7.95 -15.79 45.53
C GLU A 572 -9.39 -15.39 45.91
N ASN A 573 -9.56 -14.89 47.12
CA ASN A 573 -10.84 -14.39 47.60
C ASN A 573 -11.22 -13.12 46.80
N LYS A 574 -12.32 -13.16 46.03
CA LYS A 574 -12.77 -12.13 45.06
C LYS A 574 -12.52 -10.68 45.50
N LYS A 575 -12.64 -10.37 46.79
CA LYS A 575 -12.49 -9.02 47.37
C LYS A 575 -11.06 -8.46 47.39
N LYS A 576 -10.01 -9.29 47.49
CA LYS A 576 -8.61 -8.82 47.49
C LYS A 576 -8.10 -8.52 46.08
N LEU A 577 -8.51 -9.36 45.12
CA LEU A 577 -8.21 -9.20 43.70
C LEU A 577 -8.85 -7.93 43.10
N ILE A 578 -10.03 -7.54 43.61
CA ILE A 578 -10.82 -6.37 43.19
C ILE A 578 -10.11 -5.01 43.35
N LEU A 579 -8.93 -4.88 43.95
CA LEU A 579 -8.27 -3.55 44.06
C LEU A 579 -6.86 -3.50 43.44
N GLU A 580 -6.11 -4.61 43.41
CA GLU A 580 -4.75 -4.63 42.86
C GLU A 580 -4.68 -4.87 41.34
N ILE A 581 -5.76 -5.38 40.73
CA ILE A 581 -5.80 -5.86 39.32
C ILE A 581 -6.59 -4.93 38.37
N LEU A 582 -7.36 -3.99 38.91
CA LEU A 582 -8.56 -3.40 38.27
C LEU A 582 -8.40 -2.74 36.90
N SER A 583 -7.31 -2.06 36.58
CA SER A 583 -7.15 -1.39 35.28
C SER A 583 -6.14 -2.09 34.38
N ILE A 584 -5.03 -2.58 34.95
CA ILE A 584 -3.90 -3.14 34.19
C ILE A 584 -4.30 -4.41 33.44
N VAL A 585 -5.15 -5.26 34.02
CA VAL A 585 -5.41 -6.59 33.46
C VAL A 585 -6.43 -6.61 32.31
N LEU A 586 -7.39 -5.68 32.29
CA LEU A 586 -8.30 -5.53 31.14
C LEU A 586 -7.63 -4.86 29.95
N VAL A 587 -6.72 -3.92 30.19
CA VAL A 587 -5.92 -3.26 29.16
C VAL A 587 -4.86 -4.21 28.57
N ALA A 588 -4.27 -5.09 29.40
CA ALA A 588 -3.22 -6.01 28.97
C ALA A 588 -3.70 -7.21 28.16
N ILE A 589 -5.01 -7.46 28.08
CA ILE A 589 -5.57 -8.50 27.22
C ILE A 589 -6.09 -7.84 25.95
N PRO A 590 -5.43 -8.04 24.79
CA PRO A 590 -5.81 -7.35 23.56
C PRO A 590 -7.30 -7.53 23.26
N PHE A 591 -7.84 -8.72 23.51
CA PHE A 591 -9.22 -9.19 23.30
C PHE A 591 -10.32 -8.42 24.06
N VAL A 592 -10.00 -7.42 24.89
CA VAL A 592 -11.01 -6.67 25.65
C VAL A 592 -11.02 -5.15 25.36
N GLY A 593 -9.99 -4.59 24.72
CA GLY A 593 -9.95 -3.17 24.28
C GLY A 593 -10.50 -2.92 22.86
N GLU A 594 -10.50 -1.68 22.34
CA GLU A 594 -11.08 -1.33 20.99
C GLU A 594 -10.56 -2.23 19.89
N ALA A 595 -9.24 -2.42 19.95
CA ALA A 595 -8.45 -3.39 19.24
C ALA A 595 -9.08 -4.78 19.32
N GLY A 596 -9.00 -5.48 20.44
CA GLY A 596 -9.42 -6.88 20.47
C GLY A 596 -10.90 -7.16 20.62
N GLY A 597 -11.70 -6.22 21.12
CA GLY A 597 -13.16 -6.28 21.08
C GLY A 597 -13.68 -6.30 19.65
N ALA A 598 -13.18 -5.39 18.80
CA ALA A 598 -13.50 -5.37 17.37
C ALA A 598 -12.82 -6.52 16.59
N LEU A 599 -11.56 -6.85 16.91
CA LEU A 599 -10.78 -7.90 16.25
C LEU A 599 -11.22 -9.32 16.61
N PHE A 600 -11.73 -9.54 17.82
CA PHE A 600 -11.91 -10.87 18.39
C PHE A 600 -13.27 -11.12 19.04
N GLY A 601 -14.10 -10.08 19.19
CA GLY A 601 -15.26 -10.10 20.08
C GLY A 601 -16.63 -10.27 19.49
N GLY A 602 -16.79 -10.10 18.18
CA GLY A 602 -18.09 -10.26 17.54
C GLY A 602 -18.32 -11.67 17.02
N VAL A 603 -19.52 -12.23 17.24
CA VAL A 603 -20.04 -13.34 16.41
C VAL A 603 -19.88 -13.03 14.91
N ALA A 604 -19.97 -11.74 14.54
CA ALA A 604 -19.70 -11.25 13.19
C ALA A 604 -18.27 -11.57 12.69
N MET A 605 -17.24 -11.43 13.53
CA MET A 605 -15.86 -11.68 13.14
C MET A 605 -15.59 -13.19 13.01
N VAL A 606 -16.04 -13.98 13.99
CA VAL A 606 -16.02 -15.46 13.90
C VAL A 606 -16.75 -15.95 12.64
N SER A 607 -17.90 -15.35 12.30
CA SER A 607 -18.64 -15.66 11.07
C SER A 607 -17.88 -15.24 9.80
N ARG A 608 -17.17 -14.09 9.81
CA ARG A 608 -16.32 -13.64 8.69
C ARG A 608 -15.16 -14.61 8.45
N ILE A 609 -14.50 -15.08 9.51
CA ILE A 609 -13.43 -16.08 9.39
C ILE A 609 -13.98 -17.40 8.85
N ALA A 610 -15.12 -17.86 9.38
CA ALA A 610 -15.77 -19.08 8.90
C ALA A 610 -16.18 -18.99 7.42
N ALA A 611 -16.58 -17.80 6.96
CA ALA A 611 -16.92 -17.54 5.55
C ALA A 611 -15.72 -17.58 4.60
N LEU A 612 -14.47 -17.51 5.11
CA LEU A 612 -13.27 -17.66 4.27
C LEU A 612 -13.18 -19.06 3.63
N VAL A 613 -13.84 -20.07 4.20
CA VAL A 613 -13.90 -21.45 3.68
C VAL A 613 -14.64 -21.53 2.34
N ASP A 614 -15.57 -20.61 2.07
CA ASP A 614 -16.37 -20.56 0.84
C ASP A 614 -15.74 -19.67 -0.26
N ILE A 615 -14.57 -19.08 -0.02
CA ILE A 615 -13.87 -18.21 -0.99
C ILE A 615 -13.06 -19.08 -1.97
N ALA A 616 -13.77 -19.93 -2.70
CA ALA A 616 -13.29 -20.51 -3.95
C ALA A 616 -13.84 -19.69 -5.11
N GLY A 617 -13.39 -18.42 -5.27
CA GLY A 617 -13.57 -17.69 -6.53
C GLY A 617 -14.12 -16.25 -6.51
N SER A 618 -14.22 -15.55 -5.38
CA SER A 618 -14.63 -14.13 -5.42
C SER A 618 -13.43 -13.17 -5.44
N VAL A 619 -13.29 -12.47 -6.57
CA VAL A 619 -12.38 -11.34 -6.86
C VAL A 619 -12.80 -10.09 -6.06
N GLY A 620 -12.97 -10.22 -4.75
CA GLY A 620 -13.73 -9.25 -3.95
C GLY A 620 -12.92 -8.33 -3.03
N LEU A 621 -11.68 -8.67 -2.69
CA LEU A 621 -10.88 -7.90 -1.73
C LEU A 621 -9.60 -7.41 -2.39
N THR A 622 -9.45 -6.09 -2.44
CA THR A 622 -8.21 -5.41 -2.85
C THR A 622 -7.44 -4.93 -1.62
N ALA A 623 -6.15 -4.60 -1.79
CA ALA A 623 -5.40 -3.96 -0.70
C ALA A 623 -6.09 -2.70 -0.14
N TYR A 624 -6.85 -1.97 -0.96
CA TYR A 624 -7.58 -0.77 -0.55
C TYR A 624 -8.71 -1.08 0.43
N ASP A 625 -9.49 -2.12 0.16
CA ASP A 625 -10.60 -2.54 1.04
C ASP A 625 -10.10 -2.98 2.42
N ILE A 626 -8.89 -3.55 2.45
CA ILE A 626 -8.24 -4.01 3.68
C ILE A 626 -7.72 -2.84 4.51
N VAL A 627 -7.15 -1.83 3.87
CA VAL A 627 -6.65 -0.62 4.57
C VAL A 627 -7.78 0.19 5.19
N GLN A 628 -9.01 0.10 4.65
CA GLN A 628 -10.18 0.76 5.22
C GLN A 628 -10.77 0.06 6.46
N ASP A 629 -10.44 -1.23 6.68
CA ASP A 629 -10.77 -1.96 7.90
C ASP A 629 -9.51 -2.62 8.47
N PRO A 630 -8.59 -1.81 9.06
CA PRO A 630 -7.31 -2.29 9.59
C PRO A 630 -7.44 -3.46 10.56
N SER A 631 -8.54 -3.49 11.31
CA SER A 631 -8.81 -4.55 12.28
C SER A 631 -9.02 -5.89 11.57
N SER A 632 -9.77 -5.92 10.46
CA SER A 632 -9.95 -7.18 9.71
C SER A 632 -8.72 -7.59 8.88
N ALA A 633 -7.65 -6.78 8.83
CA ALA A 633 -6.57 -6.94 7.87
C ALA A 633 -5.83 -8.29 7.92
N PRO A 634 -5.45 -8.86 9.09
CA PRO A 634 -4.83 -10.18 9.12
C PRO A 634 -5.69 -11.28 8.49
N PHE A 635 -7.01 -11.22 8.67
CA PHE A 635 -7.95 -12.21 8.14
C PHE A 635 -8.32 -11.96 6.67
N ALA A 636 -8.37 -10.71 6.24
CA ALA A 636 -8.52 -10.39 4.83
C ALA A 636 -7.27 -10.81 4.04
N ILE A 637 -6.08 -10.60 4.60
CA ILE A 637 -4.81 -11.11 4.06
C ILE A 637 -4.80 -12.64 4.06
N LEU A 638 -5.26 -13.29 5.13
CA LEU A 638 -5.47 -14.76 5.12
C LEU A 638 -6.33 -15.18 3.93
N GLY A 639 -7.46 -14.50 3.72
CA GLY A 639 -8.35 -14.72 2.59
C GLY A 639 -7.67 -14.55 1.23
N LEU A 640 -6.77 -13.57 1.08
CA LEU A 640 -5.98 -13.39 -0.14
C LEU A 640 -4.99 -14.54 -0.38
N LEU A 641 -4.37 -15.06 0.68
CA LEU A 641 -3.36 -16.13 0.60
C LEU A 641 -3.96 -17.52 0.38
N VAL A 642 -5.17 -17.77 0.90
CA VAL A 642 -5.91 -19.04 0.70
C VAL A 642 -6.87 -18.97 -0.50
N GLY A 643 -7.26 -17.77 -0.93
CA GLY A 643 -8.21 -17.52 -2.00
C GLY A 643 -7.58 -17.50 -3.39
N GLY A 644 -7.40 -18.67 -3.98
CA GLY A 644 -7.07 -18.83 -5.41
C GLY A 644 -5.59 -18.98 -5.76
N PHE A 645 -4.69 -18.69 -4.81
CA PHE A 645 -3.28 -19.08 -4.90
C PHE A 645 -3.12 -20.58 -4.61
N GLY A 646 -2.23 -21.27 -5.33
CA GLY A 646 -2.07 -22.74 -5.27
C GLY A 646 -3.12 -23.55 -6.04
N THR A 647 -4.30 -22.99 -6.32
CA THR A 647 -5.34 -23.61 -7.19
C THR A 647 -5.34 -23.09 -8.63
N GLY A 648 -4.49 -22.10 -8.94
CA GLY A 648 -4.32 -21.50 -10.26
C GLY A 648 -5.30 -20.38 -10.61
N ALA A 649 -6.17 -19.98 -9.69
CA ALA A 649 -7.11 -18.88 -9.90
C ALA A 649 -6.47 -17.48 -9.71
N ARG A 650 -5.33 -17.39 -9.03
CA ARG A 650 -4.47 -16.19 -8.91
C ARG A 650 -3.01 -16.60 -9.02
N SER A 651 -2.19 -15.74 -9.64
CA SER A 651 -0.73 -15.91 -9.65
C SER A 651 -0.13 -15.66 -8.27
N GLU A 652 1.08 -16.17 -8.04
CA GLU A 652 1.84 -15.93 -6.82
C GLU A 652 2.05 -14.42 -6.60
N LYS A 653 2.40 -13.71 -7.69
CA LYS A 653 2.60 -12.26 -7.69
C LYS A 653 1.35 -11.48 -7.28
N GLU A 654 0.17 -11.87 -7.74
CA GLU A 654 -1.08 -11.21 -7.36
C GLU A 654 -1.45 -11.47 -5.90
N ALA A 655 -1.34 -12.72 -5.45
CA ALA A 655 -1.75 -13.10 -4.10
C ALA A 655 -0.87 -12.46 -3.02
N PHE A 656 0.45 -12.64 -3.12
CA PHE A 656 1.40 -12.10 -2.14
C PHE A 656 1.62 -10.60 -2.32
N GLY A 657 1.63 -10.09 -3.56
CA GLY A 657 1.80 -8.66 -3.83
C GLY A 657 0.66 -7.81 -3.26
N GLU A 658 -0.60 -8.20 -3.48
CA GLU A 658 -1.76 -7.49 -2.90
C GLU A 658 -1.81 -7.62 -1.38
N ALA A 659 -1.51 -8.81 -0.83
CA ALA A 659 -1.46 -9.02 0.62
C ALA A 659 -0.35 -8.18 1.29
N ALA A 660 0.84 -8.12 0.70
CA ALA A 660 1.94 -7.31 1.21
C ALA A 660 1.65 -5.81 1.09
N LYS A 661 0.99 -5.38 0.00
CA LYS A 661 0.51 -4.01 -0.17
C LYS A 661 -0.53 -3.63 0.89
N ALA A 662 -1.47 -4.53 1.20
CA ALA A 662 -2.45 -4.34 2.25
C ALA A 662 -1.79 -4.12 3.61
N ARG A 663 -0.83 -4.98 3.98
CA ARG A 663 -0.03 -4.80 5.21
C ARG A 663 0.69 -3.45 5.20
N ARG A 664 1.39 -3.11 4.12
CA ARG A 664 2.18 -1.86 4.01
C ARG A 664 1.32 -0.60 4.09
N GLY A 665 0.03 -0.69 3.75
CA GLY A 665 -0.93 0.41 3.87
C GLY A 665 -1.42 0.67 5.30
N LEU A 666 -1.14 -0.22 6.26
CA LEU A 666 -1.50 -0.04 7.67
C LEU A 666 -0.54 0.93 8.36
N SER A 667 -1.08 1.85 9.16
CA SER A 667 -0.25 2.74 9.97
C SER A 667 0.38 2.00 11.16
N ALA A 668 1.45 2.56 11.75
CA ALA A 668 2.03 1.99 12.97
C ALA A 668 1.01 1.87 14.11
N SER A 669 0.11 2.86 14.25
CA SER A 669 -0.99 2.81 15.21
C SER A 669 -1.99 1.70 14.92
N ASP A 670 -2.23 1.37 13.64
CA ASP A 670 -3.11 0.25 13.29
C ASP A 670 -2.47 -1.10 13.61
N ILE A 671 -1.16 -1.24 13.41
CA ILE A 671 -0.41 -2.45 13.78
C ILE A 671 -0.40 -2.63 15.31
N THR A 672 -0.20 -1.58 16.10
CA THR A 672 -0.23 -1.66 17.57
C THR A 672 -1.60 -2.13 18.08
N LYS A 673 -2.69 -1.79 17.40
CA LYS A 673 -4.03 -2.31 17.74
C LYS A 673 -4.14 -3.83 17.56
N LEU A 674 -3.28 -4.49 16.79
CA LEU A 674 -3.31 -5.95 16.66
C LEU A 674 -2.71 -6.67 17.87
N GLY A 675 -2.09 -5.93 18.79
CA GLY A 675 -1.50 -6.41 20.03
C GLY A 675 0.01 -6.17 20.08
N ASP A 676 0.55 -5.99 21.29
CA ASP A 676 1.96 -5.64 21.49
C ASP A 676 2.92 -6.73 20.97
N ASP A 677 2.60 -8.01 21.14
CA ASP A 677 3.46 -9.08 20.65
C ASP A 677 3.41 -9.17 19.12
N PHE A 678 2.21 -9.04 18.54
CA PHE A 678 2.03 -8.89 17.09
C PHE A 678 2.92 -7.76 16.56
N ALA A 679 2.79 -6.56 17.11
CA ALA A 679 3.51 -5.38 16.65
C ALA A 679 5.04 -5.55 16.78
N ASN A 680 5.51 -6.14 17.89
CA ASN A 680 6.93 -6.41 18.10
C ASN A 680 7.48 -7.40 17.06
N LYS A 681 6.76 -8.49 16.79
CA LYS A 681 7.18 -9.48 15.81
C LYS A 681 7.07 -8.98 14.37
N ASP A 682 6.01 -8.25 14.04
CA ASP A 682 5.87 -7.60 12.74
C ASP A 682 7.01 -6.60 12.50
N GLN A 683 7.40 -5.82 13.52
CA GLN A 683 8.58 -4.95 13.43
C GLN A 683 9.86 -5.73 13.12
N LYS A 684 10.06 -6.91 13.72
CA LYS A 684 11.20 -7.79 13.40
C LYS A 684 11.14 -8.30 11.96
N VAL A 685 9.98 -8.79 11.53
CA VAL A 685 9.76 -9.24 10.14
C VAL A 685 10.09 -8.10 9.17
N GLN A 686 9.56 -6.91 9.41
CA GLN A 686 9.83 -5.73 8.58
C GLN A 686 11.28 -5.32 8.58
N ARG A 687 11.96 -5.44 9.71
CA ARG A 687 13.39 -5.17 9.79
C ARG A 687 14.20 -6.17 8.95
N ILE A 688 13.79 -7.43 8.92
CA ILE A 688 14.43 -8.47 8.10
C ILE A 688 14.19 -8.19 6.62
N VAL A 689 12.94 -8.00 6.19
CA VAL A 689 12.61 -7.81 4.77
C VAL A 689 13.10 -6.47 4.21
N ASN A 690 13.29 -5.46 5.06
CA ASN A 690 13.88 -4.17 4.70
C ASN A 690 15.37 -4.06 5.09
N GLY A 691 16.00 -5.17 5.48
CA GLY A 691 17.41 -5.20 5.80
C GLY A 691 18.27 -4.79 4.60
N CYS A 692 19.37 -4.09 4.85
CA CYS A 692 20.35 -3.74 3.82
C CYS A 692 21.75 -4.14 4.30
N LEU A 693 22.60 -4.60 3.38
CA LEU A 693 24.02 -4.77 3.66
C LEU A 693 24.62 -3.39 3.94
N LYS A 694 25.22 -3.20 5.12
CA LYS A 694 26.03 -2.03 5.39
C LYS A 694 27.35 -2.20 4.64
N VAL A 695 27.46 -1.54 3.50
CA VAL A 695 28.71 -1.45 2.72
C VAL A 695 29.68 -0.48 3.40
#